data_AF-A0AAU5RGY4-F1
#
_entry.id   AF-A0AAU5RGY4-F1
#
_cell.length_a   1.000
_cell.length_b   1.000
_cell.length_c   1.000
_cell.angle_alpha   90.00
_cell.angle_beta   90.00
_cell.angle_gamma   90.00
#
_symmetry.space_group_name_H-M   'P 1'
#
loop_
_entity.id
_entity.type
_entity.pdbx_description
1 polymer ?
#
loop_
_entity_poly.entity_id
_entity_poly.type
_entity_poly.pdbx_seq_one_letter_code
_entity_poly.pdbx_strand_id
1 'polypeptide(L)'
;MASSPNPSASPAPAAEGASAATGTRARTDALREALATRVVVADGAMGTMLQAQDPTLEDFQGLEGCNEVLNVTRPDIVRSVHDAYFSVGVDCVETNTFGANHTAASEYEIAGRVHELSEAGARLAREVADEHGARDGRQRWVLGSMGPGTKLPTLGHVGYTTIRDGYQANAEGLLAGGADALIVETTQDLLQTKASVLGARRAMAATGTEVPLLVSMAFETTGTMLLGSEIGAALTALEPLGIDMIGLNCSTGPAEMSEHLRYLTRHSRIPLLCMPNAGLPVLTKDGAHFPLDAEGLADAQETFVQDYGLSLVGGCCGTTPEHLRQVVERVRETAPAERSPQPEPGAASLYQTVPFRQDTAYLAIGERTNANGSKKFREAMLAGRWDDCVEMARDQIREGAHMLDLCVDYVGRDGVADMEELAGRFATASTLPIVLDSTEVDVIRAGLEKLGGRAVINSVNYEDGTGPDSRFAKVTALAKEHGAALIALTIDEVGQARTAEKKVEIAERLIEDLTRNWGIHEEDILVDCLTFTICTGQEESRKDGLATIEGIRLLKERHPKVQTTLGLSNISFGLNPAARILLNSVFLDECVKAGLDSAIVHASKILPIARFDEEQVTTALDLIHDRRREGYDPLQKLMQLFEGATAKSLKAGKAEELAALPLDERLKRRIIDGEKNGLEQDLDDALRERPALDIVNETLLDGMKVVGELFGSGQMQLPFVLQSAEVMKTAVAHLEPHMEKTDEAGKGTIVLATVRGDVHDIGKNLVDIILSNNGYNVVNLGIKQPVSAILEAADEHKADVIGMSGLLVKSTVIMKENLEELNQRGLATDYPVILGGAALTRAYVEQDLHEIYQGEVRYARDAFEGLRLMDALIGIKRGVPGAQLPELRQRRVRAATVEIEDRPEEGAVRSDVATDNPVPEPPFRGTRVIKGIQLKEYAGWLDEGALFKGQWGLKQARSGDGPTYEELVEREGRPRLRGLLDRLQTDNLLEAAVVYGYFPCVSKDDDLIVLDDDGNERTRFTFPRQRRGRRLCLADFFRPEESGETDVVGFQVVTIGSRIGTETAKLFEANAYRDYLELHGLSVQLAEALAEYWHARVRSELGYAGEDPAAMEDMFALKYRGARFSLGYGACPDLEDRAKIAELLRPERIGVHLSEEFQLHPEQSTDAIVIHHPEAKYFNAR
;
A
#
# COMPACT_ATOMS: atom_id res chain seq x y z
N MET A 1 74.08 -1.25 -9.22
CA MET A 1 74.72 -2.29 -8.39
C MET A 1 73.83 -2.54 -7.19
N ALA A 2 73.76 -3.76 -6.66
CA ALA A 2 72.80 -4.15 -5.64
C ALA A 2 73.48 -4.77 -4.41
N SER A 3 72.88 -4.62 -3.24
CA SER A 3 73.21 -5.34 -2.01
C SER A 3 72.06 -5.24 -1.00
N SER A 4 71.35 -6.34 -0.78
CA SER A 4 70.39 -6.51 0.33
C SER A 4 71.13 -6.79 1.65
N PRO A 5 70.42 -6.94 2.80
CA PRO A 5 69.89 -8.27 3.11
C PRO A 5 68.44 -8.28 3.67
N ASN A 6 67.87 -9.49 3.70
CA ASN A 6 66.55 -9.85 4.26
C ASN A 6 66.76 -10.41 5.70
N PRO A 7 65.72 -10.75 6.52
CA PRO A 7 65.12 -12.09 6.36
C PRO A 7 63.64 -12.31 6.79
N SER A 8 62.99 -13.20 6.04
CA SER A 8 62.05 -14.26 6.47
C SER A 8 60.79 -13.95 7.32
N ALA A 9 59.63 -14.15 6.67
CA ALA A 9 58.53 -14.97 7.19
C ALA A 9 58.14 -16.00 6.12
N SER A 10 57.58 -17.16 6.51
CA SER A 10 57.21 -18.24 5.57
C SER A 10 55.78 -18.09 5.05
N PRO A 11 55.46 -18.55 3.81
CA PRO A 11 54.09 -18.54 3.30
C PRO A 11 53.22 -19.66 3.94
N ALA A 12 51.97 -19.31 4.23
CA ALA A 12 50.89 -20.24 4.61
C ALA A 12 50.19 -20.80 3.34
N PRO A 13 49.37 -21.87 3.43
CA PRO A 13 48.87 -22.58 2.25
C PRO A 13 47.72 -21.84 1.55
N ALA A 14 47.86 -21.60 0.25
CA ALA A 14 46.83 -21.00 -0.61
C ALA A 14 46.04 -22.05 -1.44
N ALA A 15 46.18 -23.34 -1.12
CA ALA A 15 45.68 -24.44 -1.96
C ALA A 15 44.26 -24.91 -1.59
N GLU A 16 43.90 -24.87 -0.30
CA GLU A 16 42.62 -25.44 0.19
C GLU A 16 41.43 -24.53 -0.13
N GLY A 17 41.55 -23.21 0.11
CA GLY A 17 40.48 -22.25 -0.19
C GLY A 17 40.06 -22.20 -1.66
N ALA A 18 41.00 -22.42 -2.59
CA ALA A 18 40.69 -22.50 -4.02
C ALA A 18 39.81 -23.72 -4.37
N SER A 19 39.99 -24.84 -3.67
CA SER A 19 39.18 -26.05 -3.85
C SER A 19 37.79 -25.89 -3.23
N ALA A 20 37.70 -25.25 -2.05
CA ALA A 20 36.44 -24.96 -1.37
C ALA A 20 35.55 -24.03 -2.21
N ALA A 21 36.11 -22.92 -2.73
CA ALA A 21 35.39 -21.96 -3.57
C ALA A 21 34.82 -22.60 -4.86
N THR A 22 35.55 -23.51 -5.50
CA THR A 22 35.01 -24.28 -6.64
C THR A 22 33.92 -25.28 -6.24
N GLY A 23 33.93 -25.77 -4.99
CA GLY A 23 32.87 -26.60 -4.44
C GLY A 23 31.58 -25.83 -4.24
N THR A 24 31.63 -24.71 -3.50
CA THR A 24 30.45 -23.87 -3.25
C THR A 24 29.81 -23.41 -4.55
N ARG A 25 30.55 -22.79 -5.49
CA ARG A 25 29.99 -22.35 -6.78
C ARG A 25 29.28 -23.50 -7.53
N ALA A 26 29.82 -24.71 -7.53
CA ALA A 26 29.16 -25.84 -8.20
C ALA A 26 27.82 -26.24 -7.54
N ARG A 27 27.73 -26.20 -6.19
CA ARG A 27 26.47 -26.45 -5.47
C ARG A 27 25.48 -25.32 -5.68
N THR A 28 25.94 -24.07 -5.65
CA THR A 28 25.22 -22.83 -5.96
C THR A 28 24.62 -22.82 -7.37
N ASP A 29 25.40 -23.18 -8.39
CA ASP A 29 24.95 -23.26 -9.78
C ASP A 29 23.91 -24.39 -9.94
N ALA A 30 24.15 -25.56 -9.33
CA ALA A 30 23.21 -26.68 -9.33
C ALA A 30 21.89 -26.36 -8.59
N LEU A 31 21.93 -25.49 -7.58
CA LEU A 31 20.73 -24.99 -6.93
C LEU A 31 19.93 -24.10 -7.89
N ARG A 32 20.58 -23.12 -8.53
CA ARG A 32 19.96 -22.25 -9.54
C ARG A 32 19.32 -23.06 -10.68
N GLU A 33 19.94 -24.15 -11.11
CA GLU A 33 19.37 -25.09 -12.08
C GLU A 33 18.16 -25.85 -11.52
N ALA A 34 18.26 -26.42 -10.32
CA ALA A 34 17.17 -27.18 -9.71
C ALA A 34 15.91 -26.31 -9.53
N LEU A 35 16.08 -25.13 -8.94
CA LEU A 35 15.01 -24.14 -8.72
C LEU A 35 14.38 -23.60 -10.01
N ALA A 36 15.04 -23.76 -11.17
CA ALA A 36 14.51 -23.36 -12.46
C ALA A 36 13.84 -24.51 -13.23
N THR A 37 13.92 -25.76 -12.74
CA THR A 37 13.54 -26.96 -13.50
C THR A 37 12.65 -27.94 -12.75
N ARG A 38 12.65 -27.93 -11.42
CA ARG A 38 11.84 -28.80 -10.55
C ARG A 38 11.45 -28.09 -9.26
N VAL A 39 10.54 -28.67 -8.51
CA VAL A 39 10.35 -28.31 -7.11
C VAL A 39 11.48 -28.91 -6.26
N VAL A 40 12.29 -28.05 -5.66
CA VAL A 40 13.25 -28.42 -4.60
C VAL A 40 12.47 -28.59 -3.29
N VAL A 41 12.82 -29.49 -2.36
CA VAL A 41 12.08 -29.57 -1.07
C VAL A 41 13.03 -29.31 0.08
N ALA A 42 12.92 -28.21 0.80
CA ALA A 42 13.70 -28.00 2.02
C ALA A 42 12.92 -28.56 3.24
N ASP A 43 13.44 -28.48 4.47
CA ASP A 43 12.87 -29.23 5.61
C ASP A 43 11.72 -28.64 6.44
N GLY A 44 11.66 -28.86 7.76
CA GLY A 44 10.72 -28.26 8.68
C GLY A 44 11.42 -27.71 9.94
N ALA A 45 10.68 -27.42 11.01
CA ALA A 45 11.21 -26.62 12.10
C ALA A 45 12.60 -27.07 12.60
N MET A 46 13.60 -26.22 12.36
CA MET A 46 14.91 -26.37 12.99
C MET A 46 14.73 -26.59 14.48
N GLY A 47 13.98 -25.69 15.12
CA GLY A 47 13.82 -25.70 16.54
C GLY A 47 13.40 -27.07 17.13
N THR A 48 12.70 -27.95 16.39
CA THR A 48 12.05 -29.16 16.93
C THR A 48 13.02 -30.10 17.61
N MET A 49 14.07 -30.52 16.89
CA MET A 49 15.11 -31.35 17.52
C MET A 49 16.15 -30.49 18.26
N LEU A 50 15.78 -29.27 18.66
CA LEU A 50 16.36 -28.55 19.78
C LEU A 50 15.59 -28.83 21.07
N GLN A 51 14.46 -28.17 21.41
CA GLN A 51 13.86 -28.40 22.75
C GLN A 51 13.00 -29.65 22.92
N ALA A 52 12.57 -30.32 21.85
CA ALA A 52 12.08 -31.70 22.00
C ALA A 52 13.20 -32.70 22.42
N GLN A 53 14.46 -32.25 22.50
CA GLN A 53 15.60 -32.97 23.10
C GLN A 53 15.88 -32.57 24.57
N ASP A 54 15.04 -31.75 25.21
CA ASP A 54 15.15 -31.26 26.60
C ASP A 54 16.52 -30.62 26.97
N PRO A 55 17.00 -29.62 26.20
CA PRO A 55 18.26 -28.91 26.44
C PRO A 55 18.20 -28.08 27.72
N THR A 56 19.22 -28.22 28.57
CA THR A 56 19.25 -27.60 29.89
C THR A 56 19.79 -26.17 29.84
N LEU A 57 19.52 -25.40 30.90
CA LEU A 57 20.08 -24.05 31.05
C LEU A 57 21.63 -24.02 31.04
N GLU A 58 22.31 -25.14 31.36
CA GLU A 58 23.77 -25.24 31.24
C GLU A 58 24.21 -25.39 29.77
N ASP A 59 23.43 -26.12 28.96
CA ASP A 59 23.64 -26.22 27.50
C ASP A 59 23.51 -24.85 26.82
N PHE A 60 22.56 -24.03 27.26
CA PHE A 60 22.39 -22.63 26.83
C PHE A 60 23.44 -21.64 27.40
N GLN A 61 24.44 -22.08 28.18
CA GLN A 61 25.37 -21.20 28.91
C GLN A 61 24.69 -20.18 29.85
N GLY A 62 23.43 -20.41 30.25
CA GLY A 62 22.60 -19.46 31.00
C GLY A 62 21.82 -18.46 30.12
N LEU A 63 21.93 -18.54 28.79
CA LEU A 63 21.22 -17.70 27.82
C LEU A 63 19.93 -18.42 27.39
N GLU A 64 18.98 -18.53 28.33
CA GLU A 64 17.75 -19.32 28.19
C GLU A 64 16.91 -18.91 26.97
N GLY A 65 16.83 -19.80 25.97
CA GLY A 65 16.14 -19.54 24.71
C GLY A 65 17.05 -19.10 23.55
N CYS A 66 18.34 -18.81 23.80
CA CYS A 66 19.34 -18.53 22.77
C CYS A 66 19.81 -19.84 22.11
N ASN A 67 18.99 -20.35 21.19
CA ASN A 67 19.22 -21.59 20.45
C ASN A 67 20.57 -21.57 19.71
N GLU A 68 21.07 -20.39 19.39
CA GLU A 68 22.25 -20.09 18.57
C GLU A 68 23.52 -20.64 19.19
N VAL A 69 23.54 -20.57 20.52
CA VAL A 69 24.62 -21.04 21.37
C VAL A 69 24.75 -22.56 21.27
N LEU A 70 23.66 -23.28 20.96
CA LEU A 70 23.66 -24.73 20.79
C LEU A 70 24.56 -25.19 19.63
N ASN A 71 24.84 -24.37 18.61
CA ASN A 71 25.86 -24.70 17.60
C ASN A 71 27.25 -24.94 18.20
N VAL A 72 27.57 -24.21 19.27
CA VAL A 72 28.89 -24.22 19.91
C VAL A 72 28.89 -25.13 21.14
N THR A 73 27.76 -25.24 21.84
CA THR A 73 27.67 -26.00 23.10
C THR A 73 27.12 -27.40 22.93
N ARG A 74 26.11 -27.59 22.06
CA ARG A 74 25.42 -28.86 21.78
C ARG A 74 25.23 -29.10 20.27
N PRO A 75 26.33 -29.13 19.49
CA PRO A 75 26.26 -29.46 18.06
C PRO A 75 25.70 -30.87 17.78
N ASP A 76 25.65 -31.75 18.79
CA ASP A 76 24.99 -33.05 18.73
C ASP A 76 23.46 -32.94 18.65
N ILE A 77 22.86 -31.96 19.34
CA ILE A 77 21.43 -31.64 19.26
C ILE A 77 21.12 -31.08 17.86
N VAL A 78 21.82 -30.01 17.46
CA VAL A 78 21.63 -29.33 16.17
C VAL A 78 21.78 -30.30 14.98
N ARG A 79 22.85 -31.12 14.95
CA ARG A 79 23.03 -32.14 13.90
C ARG A 79 21.94 -33.20 13.87
N SER A 80 21.26 -33.48 14.98
CA SER A 80 20.17 -34.46 15.03
C SER A 80 18.92 -33.98 14.29
N VAL A 81 18.69 -32.66 14.26
CA VAL A 81 17.64 -32.00 13.46
C VAL A 81 17.87 -32.29 11.97
N HIS A 82 19.04 -31.87 11.48
CA HIS A 82 19.47 -32.03 10.08
C HIS A 82 19.40 -33.49 9.61
N ASP A 83 19.84 -34.43 10.45
CA ASP A 83 19.85 -35.86 10.10
C ASP A 83 18.43 -36.44 10.08
N ALA A 84 17.53 -36.00 10.97
CA ALA A 84 16.13 -36.41 10.99
C ALA A 84 15.38 -35.96 9.73
N TYR A 85 15.64 -34.74 9.28
CA TYR A 85 14.98 -34.18 8.11
C TYR A 85 15.59 -34.65 6.77
N PHE A 86 16.92 -34.69 6.58
CA PHE A 86 17.49 -35.33 5.37
C PHE A 86 17.03 -36.79 5.23
N SER A 87 16.85 -37.50 6.34
CA SER A 87 16.35 -38.88 6.35
C SER A 87 14.94 -39.04 5.78
N VAL A 88 14.11 -37.99 5.73
CA VAL A 88 12.81 -38.00 5.05
C VAL A 88 12.85 -37.48 3.61
N GLY A 89 14.03 -37.06 3.13
CA GLY A 89 14.36 -36.97 1.71
C GLY A 89 14.50 -35.56 1.13
N VAL A 90 14.25 -34.52 1.93
CA VAL A 90 14.44 -33.10 1.64
C VAL A 90 15.81 -32.80 1.02
N ASP A 91 15.84 -31.90 0.05
CA ASP A 91 16.97 -31.46 -0.74
C ASP A 91 17.88 -30.42 -0.04
N CYS A 92 17.33 -29.53 0.77
CA CYS A 92 18.10 -28.64 1.67
C CYS A 92 17.92 -29.09 3.13
N VAL A 93 18.97 -28.99 3.98
CA VAL A 93 18.75 -28.93 5.45
C VAL A 93 19.51 -27.80 6.17
N GLU A 94 19.17 -27.68 7.45
CA GLU A 94 18.81 -26.42 8.03
C GLU A 94 19.57 -26.22 9.35
N THR A 95 20.48 -25.26 9.45
CA THR A 95 21.39 -24.99 10.60
C THR A 95 20.69 -24.30 11.81
N ASN A 96 21.40 -23.78 12.83
CA ASN A 96 20.80 -23.26 14.07
C ASN A 96 21.46 -22.00 14.74
N THR A 97 21.18 -20.78 14.28
CA THR A 97 21.80 -19.53 14.79
C THR A 97 20.94 -18.27 14.61
N PHE A 98 19.62 -18.45 14.69
CA PHE A 98 18.68 -17.53 14.10
C PHE A 98 18.51 -16.29 14.88
N GLY A 99 18.77 -16.30 16.18
CA GLY A 99 19.12 -15.16 17.00
C GLY A 99 20.57 -14.66 16.93
N ALA A 100 21.34 -14.75 15.84
CA ALA A 100 22.73 -14.26 15.86
C ALA A 100 22.91 -12.82 15.35
N ASN A 101 22.44 -11.78 16.10
CA ASN A 101 22.63 -10.33 15.76
C ASN A 101 23.71 -9.61 16.54
N HIS A 102 24.03 -8.43 16.00
CA HIS A 102 24.18 -7.23 16.81
C HIS A 102 23.19 -7.14 18.02
N THR A 103 21.86 -6.85 17.95
CA THR A 103 20.99 -6.91 19.17
C THR A 103 20.34 -8.18 19.75
N ALA A 104 20.37 -9.40 19.19
CA ALA A 104 20.01 -10.59 20.00
C ALA A 104 21.05 -10.72 21.07
N ALA A 105 22.26 -10.77 20.54
CA ALA A 105 23.39 -10.91 21.33
C ALA A 105 23.64 -9.56 22.03
N SER A 106 23.07 -8.39 21.68
CA SER A 106 23.00 -7.27 22.65
C SER A 106 22.07 -7.54 23.83
N GLU A 107 20.95 -8.24 23.67
CA GLU A 107 20.07 -8.58 24.81
C GLU A 107 20.67 -9.67 25.72
N TYR A 108 21.33 -10.66 25.14
CA TYR A 108 22.16 -11.63 25.86
C TYR A 108 23.61 -11.16 26.09
N GLU A 109 23.89 -9.87 25.88
CA GLU A 109 25.21 -9.16 25.94
C GLU A 109 26.39 -9.74 25.10
N ILE A 110 26.18 -10.85 24.37
CA ILE A 110 27.07 -11.48 23.38
C ILE A 110 27.13 -10.82 21.96
N ALA A 111 26.75 -9.55 21.75
CA ALA A 111 26.59 -8.85 20.44
C ALA A 111 27.71 -9.04 19.39
N GLY A 112 28.93 -9.39 19.81
CA GLY A 112 30.07 -9.69 18.94
C GLY A 112 30.24 -11.16 18.53
N ARG A 113 29.40 -12.08 19.02
CA ARG A 113 29.46 -13.53 18.70
C ARG A 113 28.70 -13.92 17.43
N VAL A 114 27.90 -13.02 16.89
CA VAL A 114 27.26 -13.05 15.57
C VAL A 114 27.90 -13.98 14.55
N HIS A 115 29.14 -13.66 14.16
CA HIS A 115 29.86 -14.34 13.10
C HIS A 115 30.32 -15.73 13.53
N GLU A 116 30.74 -15.89 14.79
CA GLU A 116 31.18 -17.15 15.40
C GLU A 116 30.04 -18.17 15.41
N LEU A 117 28.87 -17.77 15.90
CA LEU A 117 27.72 -18.64 16.04
C LEU A 117 27.25 -19.11 14.65
N SER A 118 27.26 -18.24 13.64
CA SER A 118 26.76 -18.53 12.30
C SER A 118 27.74 -19.23 11.37
N GLU A 119 29.05 -18.98 11.51
CA GLU A 119 30.07 -19.85 10.91
C GLU A 119 30.05 -21.25 11.56
N ALA A 120 29.62 -21.38 12.81
CA ALA A 120 29.36 -22.68 13.43
C ALA A 120 28.09 -23.33 12.85
N GLY A 121 26.99 -22.58 12.71
CA GLY A 121 25.72 -23.03 12.14
C GLY A 121 25.87 -23.60 10.74
N ALA A 122 26.20 -22.75 9.76
CA ALA A 122 26.38 -23.14 8.36
C ALA A 122 27.21 -24.44 8.22
N ARG A 123 28.27 -24.57 9.02
CA ARG A 123 29.15 -25.72 9.03
C ARG A 123 28.46 -27.01 9.52
N LEU A 124 27.65 -26.95 10.57
CA LEU A 124 26.95 -28.14 11.10
C LEU A 124 25.97 -28.73 10.09
N ALA A 125 25.13 -27.91 9.44
CA ALA A 125 24.28 -28.43 8.38
C ALA A 125 25.08 -28.84 7.16
N ARG A 126 26.14 -28.09 6.76
CA ARG A 126 26.94 -28.43 5.58
C ARG A 126 27.65 -29.77 5.73
N GLU A 127 28.14 -30.07 6.94
CA GLU A 127 28.65 -31.39 7.28
C GLU A 127 27.58 -32.48 7.16
N VAL A 128 26.38 -32.29 7.72
CA VAL A 128 25.31 -33.31 7.64
C VAL A 128 24.77 -33.47 6.21
N ALA A 129 24.77 -32.40 5.41
CA ALA A 129 24.42 -32.41 3.99
C ALA A 129 25.45 -33.13 3.13
N ASP A 130 26.74 -32.95 3.40
CA ASP A 130 27.80 -33.72 2.77
C ASP A 130 27.76 -35.20 3.23
N GLU A 131 27.43 -35.48 4.50
CA GLU A 131 27.21 -36.85 4.98
C GLU A 131 26.04 -37.53 4.25
N HIS A 132 24.87 -36.90 4.13
CA HIS A 132 23.72 -37.49 3.43
C HIS A 132 23.94 -37.62 1.92
N GLY A 133 24.47 -36.58 1.27
CA GLY A 133 24.83 -36.64 -0.15
C GLY A 133 25.88 -37.71 -0.46
N ALA A 134 26.79 -38.01 0.48
CA ALA A 134 27.72 -39.13 0.37
C ALA A 134 27.09 -40.52 0.65
N ARG A 135 25.98 -40.58 1.41
CA ARG A 135 25.22 -41.80 1.68
C ARG A 135 24.30 -42.19 0.51
N ASP A 136 23.60 -41.23 -0.10
CA ASP A 136 22.55 -41.47 -1.11
C ASP A 136 22.90 -41.02 -2.54
N GLY A 137 23.96 -40.24 -2.72
CA GLY A 137 24.43 -39.74 -4.01
C GLY A 137 23.65 -38.53 -4.56
N ARG A 138 22.77 -37.91 -3.77
CA ARG A 138 22.02 -36.71 -4.16
C ARG A 138 22.79 -35.44 -3.82
N GLN A 139 22.64 -34.40 -4.64
CA GLN A 139 23.07 -33.08 -4.21
C GLN A 139 22.16 -32.62 -3.07
N ARG A 140 22.78 -32.28 -1.95
CA ARG A 140 22.12 -31.71 -0.77
C ARG A 140 22.63 -30.30 -0.53
N TRP A 141 21.73 -29.38 -0.29
CA TRP A 141 22.04 -27.98 -0.11
C TRP A 141 21.97 -27.56 1.35
N VAL A 142 22.72 -26.53 1.65
CA VAL A 142 22.62 -25.76 2.88
C VAL A 142 22.76 -24.34 2.40
N LEU A 143 21.69 -23.57 2.51
CA LEU A 143 21.71 -22.20 2.05
C LEU A 143 22.31 -21.37 3.22
N GLY A 144 22.03 -20.08 3.40
CA GLY A 144 22.70 -19.29 4.44
C GLY A 144 21.71 -18.43 5.14
N SER A 145 21.35 -18.83 6.34
CA SER A 145 20.06 -18.48 6.86
C SER A 145 20.18 -17.21 7.59
N MET A 146 19.55 -16.12 7.14
CA MET A 146 19.66 -14.81 7.76
C MET A 146 18.58 -13.79 7.34
N GLY A 147 17.82 -12.98 8.11
CA GLY A 147 17.77 -12.67 9.56
C GLY A 147 17.37 -11.27 10.07
N PRO A 148 16.45 -11.08 11.06
CA PRO A 148 16.77 -10.08 12.04
C PRO A 148 16.22 -10.06 13.48
N GLY A 149 15.07 -10.61 13.95
CA GLY A 149 14.60 -10.46 15.34
C GLY A 149 13.51 -9.40 15.63
N THR A 150 13.75 -8.36 16.46
CA THR A 150 12.67 -7.76 17.29
C THR A 150 12.30 -6.19 17.29
N LYS A 151 13.14 -5.11 17.43
CA LYS A 151 12.77 -3.61 17.30
C LYS A 151 12.21 -3.12 15.87
N LEU A 152 11.91 -1.85 15.39
CA LEU A 152 10.96 -1.62 14.20
C LEU A 152 11.16 -0.50 12.91
N PRO A 153 11.82 -0.39 11.60
CA PRO A 153 12.10 0.87 10.82
C PRO A 153 11.15 1.24 9.66
N THR A 154 9.94 0.81 9.82
CA THR A 154 8.94 1.77 10.21
C THR A 154 9.42 2.76 11.26
N LEU A 155 8.58 3.19 12.22
CA LEU A 155 8.44 4.73 14.65
C LEU A 155 9.75 5.22 15.55
N GLY A 156 10.65 6.15 15.19
CA GLY A 156 12.07 5.79 14.86
C GLY A 156 13.19 5.12 15.74
N HIS A 157 13.00 4.37 16.82
CA HIS A 157 14.01 3.73 17.71
C HIS A 157 15.37 3.16 17.17
N VAL A 158 15.61 2.80 15.91
CA VAL A 158 17.00 2.65 15.35
C VAL A 158 17.04 2.79 13.83
N GLY A 159 18.22 3.16 13.33
CA GLY A 159 18.45 3.62 11.98
C GLY A 159 19.52 2.85 11.22
N TYR A 160 19.37 3.01 9.92
CA TYR A 160 19.77 2.14 8.81
C TYR A 160 21.21 1.58 8.87
N THR A 161 22.16 2.36 9.39
CA THR A 161 23.60 2.06 9.35
C THR A 161 24.07 1.08 10.42
N THR A 162 23.78 1.31 11.72
CA THR A 162 24.15 0.41 12.86
C THR A 162 23.79 -1.04 12.56
N ILE A 163 22.65 -1.15 11.91
CA ILE A 163 22.06 -2.33 11.36
C ILE A 163 22.91 -2.81 10.18
N ARG A 164 22.80 -2.23 8.97
CA ARG A 164 23.48 -2.61 7.71
C ARG A 164 24.94 -3.10 7.85
N ASP A 165 25.67 -2.57 8.83
CA ASP A 165 27.08 -2.91 9.05
C ASP A 165 27.28 -4.02 10.10
N GLY A 166 26.48 -4.07 11.17
CA GLY A 166 26.31 -5.31 11.92
C GLY A 166 25.81 -6.43 11.01
N TYR A 167 25.00 -6.03 10.03
CA TYR A 167 24.46 -6.85 8.97
C TYR A 167 25.57 -7.50 8.19
N GLN A 168 26.44 -6.79 7.49
CA GLN A 168 27.64 -7.40 6.90
C GLN A 168 28.30 -8.60 7.63
N ALA A 169 28.42 -8.55 8.96
CA ALA A 169 29.18 -9.51 9.77
C ALA A 169 28.71 -10.98 9.73
N ASN A 170 27.51 -11.34 9.27
CA ASN A 170 26.94 -12.67 9.54
C ASN A 170 26.82 -13.65 8.35
N ALA A 171 26.63 -13.22 7.10
CA ALA A 171 26.96 -14.06 5.94
C ALA A 171 28.46 -14.08 5.72
N GLU A 172 29.18 -13.06 6.18
CA GLU A 172 30.61 -13.21 6.37
C GLU A 172 30.88 -14.47 7.24
N GLY A 173 29.98 -14.82 8.18
CA GLY A 173 29.94 -16.11 8.89
C GLY A 173 29.36 -17.29 8.08
N LEU A 174 28.13 -17.22 7.54
CA LEU A 174 27.49 -18.36 6.88
C LEU A 174 28.12 -18.72 5.51
N LEU A 175 28.58 -17.75 4.70
CA LEU A 175 29.38 -18.04 3.51
C LEU A 175 30.70 -18.74 3.89
N ALA A 176 31.31 -18.35 5.01
CA ALA A 176 32.51 -19.01 5.53
C ALA A 176 32.22 -20.40 6.11
N GLY A 177 31.06 -20.61 6.73
CA GLY A 177 30.62 -21.93 7.22
C GLY A 177 30.17 -22.89 6.10
N GLY A 178 29.82 -22.38 4.91
CA GLY A 178 29.62 -23.18 3.69
C GLY A 178 28.28 -23.05 2.98
N ALA A 179 27.54 -21.98 3.25
CA ALA A 179 26.25 -21.67 2.62
C ALA A 179 26.31 -21.58 1.08
N ASP A 180 25.50 -22.39 0.39
CA ASP A 180 25.39 -22.53 -1.08
C ASP A 180 24.53 -21.47 -1.74
N ALA A 181 23.77 -20.80 -0.91
CA ALA A 181 22.96 -19.64 -1.17
C ALA A 181 22.87 -18.85 0.12
N LEU A 182 22.34 -17.65 0.11
CA LEU A 182 21.97 -16.95 1.32
C LEU A 182 20.49 -16.68 1.21
N ILE A 183 19.76 -16.76 2.32
CA ILE A 183 18.34 -16.56 2.28
C ILE A 183 17.81 -15.84 3.51
N VAL A 184 16.65 -15.19 3.37
CA VAL A 184 15.97 -14.34 4.36
C VAL A 184 14.43 -14.73 4.48
N GLU A 185 13.65 -14.33 5.51
CA GLU A 185 12.26 -14.81 5.87
C GLU A 185 11.37 -13.91 6.76
N THR A 186 10.19 -14.32 7.29
CA THR A 186 9.44 -13.79 8.50
C THR A 186 9.82 -12.43 9.06
N THR A 187 9.32 -11.33 8.55
CA THR A 187 9.74 -9.98 8.89
C THR A 187 8.83 -9.02 8.21
N GLN A 188 8.63 -7.81 8.71
CA GLN A 188 7.33 -7.23 8.48
C GLN A 188 7.18 -5.81 7.86
N ASP A 189 7.92 -5.37 6.77
CA ASP A 189 7.71 -4.07 5.96
C ASP A 189 8.44 -3.85 4.46
N LEU A 190 8.73 -2.66 3.78
CA LEU A 190 9.84 -2.04 2.84
C LEU A 190 11.15 -1.01 3.09
N LEU A 191 11.59 -0.24 4.21
CA LEU A 191 12.95 0.06 4.99
C LEU A 191 13.61 -0.74 6.32
N GLN A 192 13.28 -1.95 6.91
CA GLN A 192 13.65 -3.49 7.03
C GLN A 192 13.77 -4.78 5.89
N THR A 193 13.93 -5.10 4.51
CA THR A 193 13.95 -4.76 2.92
C THR A 193 14.85 -3.89 1.80
N LYS A 194 15.73 -2.86 2.01
CA LYS A 194 16.67 -2.00 1.23
C LYS A 194 18.06 -1.62 1.87
N ALA A 195 18.47 -2.08 3.08
CA ALA A 195 19.89 -2.16 3.54
C ALA A 195 20.52 -3.53 3.91
N SER A 196 19.86 -4.66 3.70
CA SER A 196 20.41 -6.01 3.82
C SER A 196 20.64 -6.69 2.48
N VAL A 197 19.96 -6.40 1.35
CA VAL A 197 20.60 -6.36 0.01
C VAL A 197 21.90 -5.63 0.18
N LEU A 198 21.81 -4.47 0.78
CA LEU A 198 22.99 -3.66 0.92
C LEU A 198 24.00 -4.32 1.83
N GLY A 199 23.53 -5.01 2.87
CA GLY A 199 24.20 -6.14 3.48
C GLY A 199 24.77 -7.10 2.43
N ALA A 200 24.12 -8.17 1.98
CA ALA A 200 24.88 -9.28 1.40
C ALA A 200 25.36 -9.01 -0.01
N ARG A 201 24.86 -8.01 -0.72
CA ARG A 201 25.59 -7.49 -1.88
C ARG A 201 26.95 -6.89 -1.44
N ARG A 202 27.08 -6.33 -0.22
CA ARG A 202 28.38 -6.10 0.48
C ARG A 202 29.03 -7.38 1.02
N ALA A 203 28.42 -8.29 1.80
CA ALA A 203 29.16 -9.48 2.26
C ALA A 203 29.59 -10.44 1.14
N MET A 204 28.76 -10.66 0.11
CA MET A 204 29.17 -11.35 -1.12
C MET A 204 30.32 -10.61 -1.81
N ALA A 205 30.30 -9.27 -1.87
CA ALA A 205 31.41 -8.49 -2.43
C ALA A 205 32.67 -8.50 -1.55
N ALA A 206 32.53 -8.59 -0.22
CA ALA A 206 33.63 -8.62 0.74
C ALA A 206 34.32 -10.00 0.78
N THR A 207 33.53 -11.07 0.74
CA THR A 207 34.01 -12.46 0.67
C THR A 207 34.39 -12.90 -0.75
N GLY A 208 33.85 -12.25 -1.78
CA GLY A 208 33.96 -12.66 -3.18
C GLY A 208 33.07 -13.85 -3.56
N THR A 209 32.04 -14.17 -2.76
CA THR A 209 31.18 -15.35 -2.94
C THR A 209 29.77 -14.92 -3.35
N GLU A 210 29.43 -15.05 -4.64
CA GLU A 210 28.06 -14.83 -5.14
C GLU A 210 27.26 -16.13 -5.09
N VAL A 211 26.05 -16.07 -4.55
CA VAL A 211 25.13 -17.20 -4.46
C VAL A 211 23.67 -16.73 -4.60
N PRO A 212 22.65 -17.59 -4.84
CA PRO A 212 21.26 -17.14 -4.81
C PRO A 212 21.00 -16.42 -3.53
N LEU A 213 20.42 -15.24 -3.67
CA LEU A 213 19.96 -14.49 -2.55
C LEU A 213 18.48 -14.85 -2.43
N LEU A 214 18.20 -16.05 -1.91
CA LEU A 214 16.83 -16.55 -1.82
C LEU A 214 16.08 -15.79 -0.74
N VAL A 215 14.75 -15.91 -0.67
CA VAL A 215 14.06 -15.21 0.38
C VAL A 215 12.62 -15.67 0.70
N SER A 216 11.95 -15.20 1.76
CA SER A 216 10.67 -15.72 2.29
C SER A 216 9.73 -14.72 3.03
N MET A 217 9.18 -13.78 2.26
CA MET A 217 8.19 -12.70 2.46
C MET A 217 6.76 -12.77 3.18
N ALA A 218 6.63 -13.23 4.44
CA ALA A 218 5.51 -13.37 5.43
C ALA A 218 4.92 -12.32 6.47
N PHE A 219 3.64 -12.48 6.88
CA PHE A 219 2.75 -11.55 7.64
C PHE A 219 1.78 -12.05 8.76
N GLU A 220 0.92 -11.17 9.33
CA GLU A 220 -0.25 -11.52 10.16
C GLU A 220 -1.58 -11.54 9.39
N THR A 221 -2.69 -11.50 10.14
CA THR A 221 -3.95 -12.15 9.86
C THR A 221 -5.16 -11.25 9.60
N THR A 222 -5.18 -10.00 10.04
CA THR A 222 -6.27 -9.13 9.57
C THR A 222 -6.15 -8.87 8.06
N GLY A 223 -4.97 -9.15 7.46
CA GLY A 223 -4.62 -9.04 6.03
C GLY A 223 -3.43 -8.12 5.64
N THR A 224 -2.26 -8.14 6.32
CA THR A 224 -1.03 -7.32 6.18
C THR A 224 0.12 -7.65 7.23
N MET A 225 1.20 -6.86 7.31
CA MET A 225 2.54 -7.09 7.91
C MET A 225 2.70 -6.79 9.42
N LEU A 226 3.77 -6.08 9.83
CA LEU A 226 3.74 -5.16 10.96
C LEU A 226 3.22 -3.75 10.62
N LEU A 227 3.34 -2.89 9.54
CA LEU A 227 2.80 -1.47 9.60
C LEU A 227 1.56 -0.85 8.84
N GLY A 228 1.26 -0.90 7.53
CA GLY A 228 -0.03 -0.27 7.01
C GLY A 228 -0.55 -0.53 5.56
N SER A 229 -0.27 -1.72 4.99
CA SER A 229 0.15 -2.11 3.63
C SER A 229 -0.81 -2.75 2.66
N GLU A 230 -0.50 -2.79 1.37
CA GLU A 230 -1.03 -3.78 0.42
C GLU A 230 0.01 -4.65 -0.33
N ILE A 231 -0.24 -5.74 -1.06
CA ILE A 231 0.83 -6.77 -1.27
C ILE A 231 2.00 -6.61 -2.32
N GLY A 232 2.30 -5.46 -2.89
CA GLY A 232 3.29 -5.39 -3.99
C GLY A 232 3.73 -4.02 -4.39
N ALA A 233 3.94 -3.21 -3.39
CA ALA A 233 4.81 -2.07 -3.42
C ALA A 233 6.03 -2.30 -2.56
N ALA A 234 6.06 -3.32 -1.69
CA ALA A 234 7.23 -4.14 -1.51
C ALA A 234 7.67 -4.54 -2.89
N LEU A 235 6.91 -5.27 -3.69
CA LEU A 235 7.35 -5.42 -5.07
C LEU A 235 7.77 -4.13 -5.76
N THR A 236 6.96 -3.09 -5.76
CA THR A 236 7.30 -1.87 -6.50
C THR A 236 8.59 -1.18 -5.99
N ALA A 237 8.73 -0.88 -4.71
CA ALA A 237 9.95 -0.35 -4.10
C ALA A 237 11.09 -1.31 -4.11
N LEU A 238 10.70 -2.56 -4.05
CA LEU A 238 11.52 -3.70 -3.86
C LEU A 238 12.35 -3.80 -5.11
N GLU A 239 11.60 -3.92 -6.22
CA GLU A 239 11.97 -4.31 -7.58
C GLU A 239 13.42 -3.96 -7.98
N PRO A 240 13.90 -2.75 -7.72
CA PRO A 240 15.15 -2.34 -8.35
C PRO A 240 16.43 -2.78 -7.62
N LEU A 241 16.36 -3.50 -6.49
CA LEU A 241 17.58 -4.04 -5.87
C LEU A 241 18.18 -5.25 -6.64
N GLY A 242 17.36 -6.03 -7.38
CA GLY A 242 17.81 -6.91 -8.49
C GLY A 242 18.04 -8.41 -8.18
N ILE A 243 17.10 -9.29 -8.57
CA ILE A 243 16.85 -10.53 -7.80
C ILE A 243 17.11 -11.91 -8.39
N ASP A 244 17.28 -12.84 -7.45
CA ASP A 244 17.42 -14.28 -7.59
C ASP A 244 16.18 -15.10 -7.18
N MET A 245 15.84 -15.11 -5.89
CA MET A 245 14.83 -15.98 -5.27
C MET A 245 14.23 -15.26 -3.96
N ILE A 246 13.05 -15.00 -3.24
CA ILE A 246 11.55 -14.83 -2.94
C ILE A 246 10.39 -15.84 -2.74
N GLY A 247 9.98 -15.99 -1.46
CA GLY A 247 8.61 -16.23 -1.05
C GLY A 247 7.94 -15.54 0.18
N LEU A 248 7.56 -16.18 1.33
CA LEU A 248 6.89 -15.96 2.66
C LEU A 248 7.25 -17.20 3.63
N ASN A 249 6.76 -17.55 4.88
CA ASN A 249 6.88 -18.92 5.61
C ASN A 249 6.15 -19.34 7.03
N CYS A 250 4.98 -19.99 7.41
CA CYS A 250 4.13 -20.12 8.77
C CYS A 250 3.05 -19.11 9.47
N SER A 251 1.71 -19.25 9.37
CA SER A 251 0.52 -19.03 10.30
C SER A 251 -0.97 -19.46 9.87
N THR A 252 -1.74 -18.90 8.92
CA THR A 252 -3.11 -19.35 8.45
C THR A 252 -3.75 -20.73 8.72
N GLY A 253 -3.15 -21.89 8.51
CA GLY A 253 -3.86 -23.04 7.91
C GLY A 253 -3.66 -23.05 6.38
N PRO A 254 -4.09 -24.04 5.59
CA PRO A 254 -3.73 -24.02 4.16
C PRO A 254 -4.55 -23.13 3.25
N ALA A 255 -5.55 -22.43 3.78
CA ALA A 255 -6.64 -21.91 2.99
C ALA A 255 -6.49 -20.42 2.72
N GLU A 256 -6.10 -19.70 3.76
CA GLU A 256 -5.94 -18.26 3.84
C GLU A 256 -4.52 -17.90 3.36
N MET A 257 -4.23 -18.55 2.25
CA MET A 257 -2.99 -18.84 1.54
C MET A 257 -3.20 -18.65 0.06
N SER A 258 -4.45 -18.35 -0.31
CA SER A 258 -4.96 -18.52 -1.64
C SER A 258 -5.29 -17.20 -2.33
N GLU A 259 -5.69 -16.09 -1.68
CA GLU A 259 -5.74 -14.74 -2.35
C GLU A 259 -4.36 -14.12 -2.59
N HIS A 260 -3.40 -15.01 -2.67
CA HIS A 260 -2.18 -14.94 -1.92
C HIS A 260 -1.07 -15.32 -2.85
N LEU A 261 -0.87 -16.61 -2.97
CA LEU A 261 -0.50 -17.20 -4.24
C LEU A 261 -1.35 -16.71 -5.46
N ARG A 262 -2.43 -15.91 -5.31
CA ARG A 262 -3.22 -15.26 -6.38
C ARG A 262 -2.99 -13.77 -6.73
N TYR A 263 -2.84 -12.75 -5.84
CA TYR A 263 -2.17 -11.45 -6.26
C TYR A 263 -0.77 -11.84 -6.79
N LEU A 264 -0.26 -13.03 -6.40
CA LEU A 264 1.04 -13.58 -6.74
C LEU A 264 1.19 -14.28 -8.05
N THR A 265 0.45 -15.33 -8.28
CA THR A 265 0.48 -16.00 -9.57
C THR A 265 -0.13 -15.06 -10.61
N ARG A 266 -0.84 -14.00 -10.17
CA ARG A 266 -0.74 -12.59 -10.63
C ARG A 266 0.74 -12.06 -10.63
N HIS A 267 1.22 -10.92 -9.97
CA HIS A 267 2.17 -9.65 -10.15
C HIS A 267 3.86 -9.26 -10.10
N SER A 268 5.20 -9.72 -10.45
CA SER A 268 6.30 -10.83 -10.91
C SER A 268 7.49 -10.25 -11.75
N ARG A 269 8.70 -10.90 -11.75
CA ARG A 269 9.42 -11.15 -13.04
C ARG A 269 9.63 -12.62 -13.52
N ILE A 270 10.42 -13.51 -12.91
CA ILE A 270 10.71 -14.93 -13.36
C ILE A 270 10.93 -15.86 -12.11
N PRO A 271 11.12 -17.27 -12.14
CA PRO A 271 10.73 -19.22 -11.17
C PRO A 271 10.03 -19.80 -9.74
N LEU A 272 8.75 -19.91 -9.27
CA LEU A 272 8.30 -19.60 -7.81
C LEU A 272 8.73 -20.54 -6.62
N LEU A 273 8.08 -20.48 -5.40
CA LEU A 273 8.10 -21.50 -4.30
C LEU A 273 7.14 -21.31 -3.08
N CYS A 274 6.77 -22.32 -2.25
CA CYS A 274 5.89 -22.24 -1.02
C CYS A 274 6.15 -23.29 0.07
N MET A 275 6.20 -22.92 1.36
CA MET A 275 6.53 -23.81 2.48
C MET A 275 5.77 -23.35 3.72
N PRO A 276 4.68 -24.07 3.98
CA PRO A 276 3.84 -23.85 5.11
C PRO A 276 3.89 -25.02 6.09
N ASN A 277 3.07 -24.93 7.11
CA ASN A 277 3.14 -25.74 8.31
C ASN A 277 1.85 -26.50 8.65
N ALA A 278 1.66 -27.05 9.86
CA ALA A 278 0.41 -27.70 10.24
C ALA A 278 -0.61 -26.91 11.11
N GLY A 279 -1.09 -25.75 10.64
CA GLY A 279 -2.40 -25.18 11.02
C GLY A 279 -2.37 -23.90 11.85
N LEU A 280 -3.17 -23.84 12.92
CA LEU A 280 -3.30 -22.67 13.80
C LEU A 280 -2.52 -22.89 15.12
N PRO A 281 -2.14 -21.83 15.86
CA PRO A 281 -1.30 -21.91 17.06
C PRO A 281 -2.08 -22.29 18.33
N VAL A 282 -2.65 -23.49 18.36
CA VAL A 282 -3.55 -23.94 19.44
C VAL A 282 -2.80 -23.96 20.78
N LEU A 283 -2.99 -22.95 21.62
CA LEU A 283 -2.32 -22.87 22.93
C LEU A 283 -2.93 -23.86 23.93
N THR A 284 -2.23 -24.99 24.11
CA THR A 284 -2.63 -26.07 25.02
C THR A 284 -2.07 -25.88 26.44
N LYS A 285 -2.16 -26.94 27.24
CA LYS A 285 -1.57 -27.04 28.58
C LYS A 285 -0.07 -27.43 28.55
N ASP A 286 0.40 -28.04 27.45
CA ASP A 286 1.73 -28.64 27.32
C ASP A 286 2.68 -27.79 26.44
N GLY A 287 2.14 -26.84 25.67
CA GLY A 287 2.83 -26.05 24.67
C GLY A 287 1.83 -25.43 23.69
N ALA A 288 2.31 -24.96 22.53
CA ALA A 288 1.39 -24.76 21.40
C ALA A 288 1.18 -26.11 20.68
N HIS A 289 0.13 -26.24 19.88
CA HIS A 289 -0.20 -27.47 19.17
C HIS A 289 -0.90 -27.21 17.82
N PHE A 290 -0.82 -28.19 16.93
CA PHE A 290 -0.91 -28.02 15.49
C PHE A 290 -2.01 -28.90 14.91
N PRO A 291 -3.13 -28.29 14.47
CA PRO A 291 -4.37 -29.00 14.18
C PRO A 291 -4.46 -29.55 12.77
N LEU A 292 -3.60 -29.10 11.83
CA LEU A 292 -3.45 -29.76 10.54
C LEU A 292 -2.45 -30.92 10.72
N ASP A 293 -2.44 -31.85 9.77
CA ASP A 293 -1.54 -32.99 9.74
C ASP A 293 -0.70 -33.04 8.45
N ALA A 294 0.11 -34.09 8.34
CA ALA A 294 1.00 -34.35 7.22
C ALA A 294 0.28 -34.49 5.87
N GLU A 295 -0.98 -34.95 5.88
CA GLU A 295 -1.76 -35.15 4.67
C GLU A 295 -2.31 -33.81 4.17
N GLY A 296 -2.97 -33.04 5.04
CA GLY A 296 -3.44 -31.69 4.73
C GLY A 296 -2.30 -30.70 4.43
N LEU A 297 -1.10 -30.95 4.96
CA LEU A 297 0.10 -30.22 4.57
C LEU A 297 0.44 -30.44 3.09
N ALA A 298 0.52 -31.71 2.71
CA ALA A 298 0.96 -32.13 1.39
C ALA A 298 -0.12 -31.85 0.32
N ASP A 299 -1.42 -31.94 0.66
CA ASP A 299 -2.55 -31.54 -0.20
C ASP A 299 -2.40 -30.10 -0.69
N ALA A 300 -2.16 -29.17 0.23
CA ALA A 300 -2.04 -27.77 -0.12
C ALA A 300 -0.70 -27.46 -0.80
N GLN A 301 0.39 -28.13 -0.40
CA GLN A 301 1.67 -27.97 -1.10
C GLN A 301 1.60 -28.41 -2.56
N GLU A 302 0.96 -29.55 -2.81
CA GLU A 302 0.66 -30.04 -4.15
C GLU A 302 -0.24 -29.06 -4.92
N THR A 303 -1.32 -28.57 -4.28
CA THR A 303 -2.20 -27.53 -4.85
C THR A 303 -1.39 -26.30 -5.26
N PHE A 304 -0.47 -25.86 -4.42
CA PHE A 304 0.27 -24.63 -4.67
C PHE A 304 1.31 -24.79 -5.79
N VAL A 305 2.04 -25.91 -5.82
CA VAL A 305 2.93 -26.24 -6.95
C VAL A 305 2.17 -26.16 -8.29
N GLN A 306 0.93 -26.67 -8.31
CA GLN A 306 0.09 -26.78 -9.52
C GLN A 306 -0.58 -25.45 -9.92
N ASP A 307 -1.33 -24.81 -9.02
CA ASP A 307 -2.11 -23.61 -9.32
C ASP A 307 -1.25 -22.35 -9.41
N TYR A 308 -0.09 -22.38 -8.74
CA TYR A 308 0.68 -21.17 -8.47
C TYR A 308 2.12 -21.22 -8.97
N GLY A 309 2.75 -22.40 -9.11
CA GLY A 309 3.98 -22.55 -9.89
C GLY A 309 5.28 -22.47 -9.09
N LEU A 310 5.26 -23.13 -7.93
CA LEU A 310 6.35 -23.26 -6.97
C LEU A 310 7.51 -24.12 -7.49
N SER A 311 8.73 -23.82 -7.04
CA SER A 311 10.01 -24.43 -7.46
C SER A 311 10.93 -24.76 -6.29
N LEU A 312 10.43 -24.55 -5.09
CA LEU A 312 10.85 -25.12 -3.83
C LEU A 312 9.54 -25.34 -3.01
N VAL A 313 9.53 -26.25 -2.03
CA VAL A 313 8.46 -26.48 -1.02
C VAL A 313 8.95 -27.24 0.25
N GLY A 314 8.07 -27.59 1.22
CA GLY A 314 8.46 -27.91 2.63
C GLY A 314 7.60 -27.36 3.81
N GLY A 315 8.21 -27.16 5.00
CA GLY A 315 7.59 -26.90 6.33
C GLY A 315 7.35 -25.44 6.79
N CYS A 316 7.46 -25.00 8.06
CA CYS A 316 8.23 -25.56 9.18
C CYS A 316 7.47 -25.79 10.48
N CYS A 317 6.26 -25.28 10.65
CA CYS A 317 5.73 -25.06 11.99
C CYS A 317 4.35 -25.66 12.24
N GLY A 318 4.25 -26.95 12.03
CA GLY A 318 3.26 -27.91 12.56
C GLY A 318 3.56 -29.32 12.03
N THR A 319 4.35 -29.32 10.96
CA THR A 319 5.18 -30.34 10.32
C THR A 319 5.80 -31.43 11.22
N THR A 320 7.11 -31.44 11.42
CA THR A 320 8.02 -32.55 11.74
C THR A 320 8.47 -33.29 10.48
N PRO A 321 9.55 -34.09 10.55
CA PRO A 321 10.00 -34.90 9.43
C PRO A 321 8.89 -35.78 8.80
N GLU A 322 7.88 -36.23 9.55
CA GLU A 322 6.76 -37.00 8.97
C GLU A 322 5.94 -36.18 7.96
N HIS A 323 5.72 -34.88 8.21
CA HIS A 323 5.01 -34.07 7.22
C HIS A 323 5.89 -33.77 6.01
N LEU A 324 7.19 -33.52 6.22
CA LEU A 324 8.12 -33.31 5.12
C LEU A 324 8.27 -34.54 4.24
N ARG A 325 8.23 -35.74 4.82
CA ARG A 325 8.14 -37.01 4.08
C ARG A 325 6.97 -37.00 3.10
N GLN A 326 5.78 -36.56 3.54
CA GLN A 326 4.60 -36.52 2.67
C GLN A 326 4.69 -35.44 1.59
N VAL A 327 5.24 -34.26 1.90
CA VAL A 327 5.50 -33.21 0.89
C VAL A 327 6.49 -33.73 -0.15
N VAL A 328 7.64 -34.26 0.27
CA VAL A 328 8.67 -34.88 -0.58
C VAL A 328 8.08 -35.94 -1.51
N GLU A 329 7.20 -36.81 -1.01
CA GLU A 329 6.56 -37.89 -1.78
C GLU A 329 5.60 -37.39 -2.88
N ARG A 330 5.04 -36.18 -2.77
CA ARG A 330 4.10 -35.63 -3.77
C ARG A 330 4.75 -34.72 -4.81
N VAL A 331 5.71 -33.89 -4.41
CA VAL A 331 6.10 -32.70 -5.21
C VAL A 331 7.52 -32.72 -5.77
N ARG A 332 8.45 -33.49 -5.19
CA ARG A 332 9.90 -33.31 -5.39
C ARG A 332 10.41 -33.57 -6.82
N GLU A 333 9.66 -34.38 -7.57
CA GLU A 333 9.93 -34.73 -8.98
C GLU A 333 9.01 -33.97 -9.95
N THR A 334 8.23 -32.99 -9.45
CA THR A 334 7.31 -32.15 -10.24
C THR A 334 8.06 -30.93 -10.79
N ALA A 335 7.64 -30.43 -11.96
CA ALA A 335 8.14 -29.18 -12.52
C ALA A 335 7.26 -27.98 -12.05
N PRO A 336 7.83 -26.79 -11.82
CA PRO A 336 7.06 -25.60 -11.46
C PRO A 336 6.04 -25.25 -12.54
N ALA A 337 4.79 -24.99 -12.14
CA ALA A 337 3.76 -24.55 -13.09
C ALA A 337 4.05 -23.17 -13.72
N GLU A 338 3.60 -23.02 -14.96
CA GLU A 338 3.83 -21.85 -15.80
C GLU A 338 2.75 -20.77 -15.62
N ARG A 339 3.14 -19.52 -15.31
CA ARG A 339 2.22 -18.50 -14.76
C ARG A 339 2.52 -17.05 -15.19
N SER A 340 1.98 -16.67 -16.35
CA SER A 340 2.20 -15.41 -17.08
C SER A 340 2.50 -14.12 -16.28
N PRO A 341 3.76 -13.65 -16.27
CA PRO A 341 4.15 -12.38 -15.69
C PRO A 341 3.95 -11.16 -16.63
N GLN A 342 2.85 -10.42 -16.46
CA GLN A 342 2.61 -9.08 -17.03
C GLN A 342 2.98 -7.93 -16.03
N PRO A 343 3.78 -6.91 -16.39
CA PRO A 343 4.11 -5.74 -15.51
C PRO A 343 3.42 -4.37 -15.50
N GLU A 344 3.67 -3.63 -14.40
CA GLU A 344 3.11 -2.34 -13.91
C GLU A 344 4.14 -1.65 -13.03
N PRO A 345 4.70 -0.56 -13.53
CA PRO A 345 5.61 0.27 -12.76
C PRO A 345 4.81 1.16 -11.80
N GLY A 346 5.40 1.46 -10.66
CA GLY A 346 4.83 2.43 -9.73
C GLY A 346 5.85 2.94 -8.73
N ALA A 347 5.36 3.65 -7.73
CA ALA A 347 6.06 3.89 -6.49
C ALA A 347 5.31 3.29 -5.30
N ALA A 348 5.98 3.18 -4.16
CA ALA A 348 5.42 2.60 -2.93
C ALA A 348 5.51 3.63 -1.82
N SER A 349 4.43 3.79 -1.07
CA SER A 349 4.41 4.76 0.02
C SER A 349 5.07 4.16 1.23
N LEU A 350 4.37 4.27 2.35
CA LEU A 350 4.12 3.00 2.94
C LEU A 350 2.81 2.46 2.38
N TYR A 351 1.69 2.73 3.01
CA TYR A 351 0.31 2.29 2.75
C TYR A 351 0.05 1.43 1.51
N GLN A 352 0.32 1.99 0.34
CA GLN A 352 -0.07 1.45 -0.95
C GLN A 352 1.07 1.51 -1.99
N THR A 353 0.95 0.70 -3.05
CA THR A 353 1.53 1.06 -4.35
C THR A 353 0.70 2.15 -4.94
N VAL A 354 1.37 2.99 -5.71
CA VAL A 354 0.75 3.94 -6.61
C VAL A 354 1.36 3.68 -7.99
N PRO A 355 0.61 3.04 -8.90
CA PRO A 355 1.08 2.81 -10.25
C PRO A 355 1.42 4.13 -10.95
N PHE A 356 2.49 4.17 -11.73
CA PHE A 356 2.90 5.41 -12.41
C PHE A 356 1.91 5.85 -13.50
N ARG A 357 0.99 4.96 -13.89
CA ARG A 357 -0.09 5.22 -14.85
C ARG A 357 -1.43 5.12 -14.12
N GLN A 358 -2.36 6.00 -14.48
CA GLN A 358 -3.64 6.17 -13.81
C GLN A 358 -4.76 6.07 -14.85
N ASP A 359 -5.77 5.22 -14.64
CA ASP A 359 -6.77 4.87 -15.68
C ASP A 359 -7.67 6.04 -16.12
N THR A 360 -7.84 7.05 -15.26
CA THR A 360 -8.84 8.12 -15.44
C THR A 360 -8.26 9.54 -15.31
N ALA A 361 -6.96 9.67 -15.07
CA ALA A 361 -6.28 10.92 -14.76
C ALA A 361 -4.78 10.82 -15.08
N TYR A 362 -4.01 11.82 -14.63
CA TYR A 362 -2.55 11.78 -14.55
C TYR A 362 -2.13 11.59 -13.08
N LEU A 363 -0.93 11.06 -12.86
CA LEU A 363 -0.30 10.92 -11.55
C LEU A 363 0.12 12.29 -11.01
N ALA A 364 -0.76 12.92 -10.22
CA ALA A 364 -0.45 14.16 -9.50
C ALA A 364 0.55 13.92 -8.36
N ILE A 365 1.71 14.59 -8.41
CA ILE A 365 2.75 14.62 -7.37
C ILE A 365 2.65 15.98 -6.65
N GLY A 366 2.59 16.01 -5.33
CA GLY A 366 2.31 17.22 -4.56
C GLY A 366 3.52 18.16 -4.36
N GLU A 367 3.52 19.33 -5.00
CA GLU A 367 4.61 20.32 -5.02
C GLU A 367 4.88 21.11 -3.70
N ARG A 368 4.00 21.04 -2.70
CA ARG A 368 4.00 22.00 -1.56
C ARG A 368 5.01 21.70 -0.47
N THR A 369 5.61 20.51 -0.46
CA THR A 369 6.55 20.03 0.56
C THR A 369 8.02 20.28 0.18
N ASN A 370 8.23 21.43 -0.46
CA ASN A 370 9.48 21.81 -1.11
C ASN A 370 10.00 23.14 -0.54
N ALA A 371 11.19 23.13 0.08
CA ALA A 371 11.77 24.30 0.76
C ALA A 371 12.03 25.49 -0.17
N ASN A 372 12.18 25.26 -1.48
CA ASN A 372 12.42 26.32 -2.46
C ASN A 372 11.08 26.85 -3.01
N GLY A 373 10.19 25.96 -3.47
CA GLY A 373 8.88 26.31 -4.01
C GLY A 373 7.87 26.86 -2.98
N SER A 374 7.94 26.41 -1.73
CA SER A 374 6.88 26.62 -0.73
C SER A 374 7.36 27.44 0.47
N LYS A 375 6.98 28.73 0.50
CA LYS A 375 7.33 29.65 1.61
C LYS A 375 6.91 29.10 2.98
N LYS A 376 5.72 28.51 3.08
CA LYS A 376 5.17 28.01 4.35
C LYS A 376 5.97 26.81 4.87
N PHE A 377 6.26 25.85 3.99
CA PHE A 377 7.08 24.68 4.32
C PHE A 377 8.47 25.10 4.79
N ARG A 378 9.12 26.00 4.05
CA ARG A 378 10.42 26.57 4.43
C ARG A 378 10.40 27.27 5.78
N GLU A 379 9.38 28.08 6.09
CA GLU A 379 9.26 28.79 7.37
C GLU A 379 8.90 27.89 8.56
N ALA A 380 8.36 26.70 8.29
CA ALA A 380 8.16 25.63 9.28
C ALA A 380 9.47 24.86 9.53
N MET A 381 10.06 24.30 8.47
CA MET A 381 11.34 23.59 8.44
C MET A 381 12.49 24.39 9.08
N LEU A 382 12.66 25.66 8.67
CA LEU A 382 13.68 26.56 9.26
C LEU A 382 13.53 26.73 10.78
N ALA A 383 12.29 26.68 11.28
CA ALA A 383 11.96 26.87 12.68
C ALA A 383 11.91 25.56 13.49
N GLY A 384 12.14 24.40 12.87
CA GLY A 384 11.93 23.10 13.49
C GLY A 384 10.46 22.84 13.87
N ARG A 385 9.50 23.52 13.22
CA ARG A 385 8.06 23.23 13.36
C ARG A 385 7.69 22.16 12.36
N TRP A 386 8.22 20.98 12.62
CA TRP A 386 8.09 19.84 11.73
C TRP A 386 6.64 19.36 11.59
N ASP A 387 5.85 19.52 12.65
CA ASP A 387 4.41 19.24 12.72
C ASP A 387 3.63 20.00 11.62
N ASP A 388 3.98 21.26 11.35
CA ASP A 388 3.45 22.04 10.23
C ASP A 388 3.88 21.45 8.87
N CYS A 389 5.13 20.99 8.75
CA CYS A 389 5.66 20.38 7.52
C CYS A 389 4.89 19.10 7.16
N VAL A 390 4.50 18.32 8.17
CA VAL A 390 3.79 17.06 7.97
C VAL A 390 2.29 17.27 7.80
N GLU A 391 1.67 18.23 8.48
CA GLU A 391 0.30 18.61 8.10
C GLU A 391 0.22 19.17 6.69
N MET A 392 1.27 19.84 6.20
CA MET A 392 1.39 20.21 4.79
C MET A 392 1.59 19.01 3.85
N ALA A 393 2.35 17.99 4.24
CA ALA A 393 2.54 16.75 3.48
C ALA A 393 1.22 15.99 3.34
N ARG A 394 0.59 15.72 4.49
CA ARG A 394 -0.78 15.25 4.65
C ARG A 394 -1.72 16.07 3.77
N ASP A 395 -1.66 17.40 3.76
CA ASP A 395 -2.64 18.24 3.06
C ASP A 395 -2.81 17.92 1.58
N GLN A 396 -1.74 17.56 0.90
CA GLN A 396 -1.78 17.29 -0.54
C GLN A 396 -2.58 16.01 -0.86
N ILE A 397 -2.54 15.02 0.04
CA ILE A 397 -3.38 13.80 -0.02
C ILE A 397 -4.87 14.15 0.15
N ARG A 398 -5.22 15.18 0.94
CA ARG A 398 -6.61 15.70 1.04
C ARG A 398 -7.07 16.30 -0.28
N GLU A 399 -6.16 16.98 -0.98
CA GLU A 399 -6.42 17.76 -2.20
C GLU A 399 -6.49 16.91 -3.47
N GLY A 400 -5.82 15.75 -3.50
CA GLY A 400 -5.82 14.79 -4.62
C GLY A 400 -4.44 14.50 -5.22
N ALA A 401 -3.36 14.62 -4.43
CA ALA A 401 -2.07 14.06 -4.81
C ALA A 401 -2.07 12.53 -4.67
N HIS A 402 -1.21 11.86 -5.44
CA HIS A 402 -0.94 10.42 -5.40
C HIS A 402 0.50 10.12 -4.93
N MET A 403 1.39 11.12 -4.98
CA MET A 403 2.76 11.11 -4.42
C MET A 403 3.08 12.49 -3.84
N LEU A 404 4.13 12.63 -3.03
CA LEU A 404 4.57 13.91 -2.44
C LEU A 404 6.01 14.26 -2.85
N ASP A 405 6.26 15.48 -3.33
CA ASP A 405 7.60 16.00 -3.61
C ASP A 405 8.21 16.60 -2.34
N LEU A 406 9.26 15.98 -1.81
CA LEU A 406 9.97 16.43 -0.63
C LEU A 406 11.33 17.01 -0.99
N CYS A 407 11.47 18.33 -0.85
CA CYS A 407 12.75 19.02 -0.95
C CYS A 407 13.09 19.77 0.33
N VAL A 408 14.25 19.48 0.90
CA VAL A 408 14.79 20.19 2.08
C VAL A 408 15.93 21.15 1.74
N ASP A 409 16.46 21.12 0.51
CA ASP A 409 17.64 21.88 0.09
C ASP A 409 17.50 23.38 0.40
N TYR A 410 18.22 23.86 1.40
CA TYR A 410 18.22 25.27 1.78
C TYR A 410 19.59 25.76 2.26
N VAL A 411 20.08 26.82 1.63
CA VAL A 411 21.43 27.37 1.83
C VAL A 411 21.68 27.74 3.30
N GLY A 412 22.64 27.05 3.92
CA GLY A 412 23.07 27.31 5.30
C GLY A 412 22.36 26.49 6.38
N ARG A 413 21.61 25.44 6.01
CA ARG A 413 21.19 24.36 6.91
C ARG A 413 22.01 23.09 6.67
N ASP A 414 21.80 22.11 7.55
CA ASP A 414 22.25 20.74 7.39
C ASP A 414 21.14 19.95 6.69
N GLY A 415 21.27 19.77 5.36
CA GLY A 415 20.28 19.06 4.56
C GLY A 415 20.18 17.57 4.89
N VAL A 416 21.26 16.97 5.40
CA VAL A 416 21.29 15.57 5.82
C VAL A 416 20.42 15.42 7.05
N ALA A 417 20.65 16.21 8.10
CA ALA A 417 19.80 16.22 9.29
C ALA A 417 18.34 16.62 8.97
N ASP A 418 18.12 17.62 8.11
CA ASP A 418 16.77 18.02 7.71
C ASP A 418 16.01 16.94 6.93
N MET A 419 16.70 16.04 6.21
CA MET A 419 16.09 14.91 5.49
C MET A 419 15.99 13.66 6.40
N GLU A 420 16.99 13.41 7.23
CA GLU A 420 16.94 12.45 8.33
C GLU A 420 15.85 12.77 9.36
N GLU A 421 15.29 13.99 9.34
CA GLU A 421 14.02 14.38 9.97
C GLU A 421 12.86 14.42 8.93
N LEU A 422 12.93 15.02 7.74
CA LEU A 422 11.73 15.14 6.88
C LEU A 422 11.33 13.92 6.01
N ALA A 423 12.27 13.11 5.49
CA ALA A 423 11.97 11.97 4.60
C ALA A 423 11.06 10.92 5.21
N GLY A 424 10.99 10.95 6.53
CA GLY A 424 10.26 10.01 7.33
C GLY A 424 10.10 10.57 8.74
N ARG A 425 9.86 11.88 8.90
CA ARG A 425 8.53 12.56 9.03
C ARG A 425 7.44 12.42 7.99
N PHE A 426 7.70 11.93 6.79
CA PHE A 426 6.61 11.73 5.84
C PHE A 426 5.89 10.39 5.87
N ALA A 427 6.53 9.24 6.05
CA ALA A 427 6.00 8.03 5.45
C ALA A 427 4.82 7.28 6.20
N THR A 428 4.45 7.58 7.47
CA THR A 428 3.28 6.98 8.20
C THR A 428 2.13 7.97 8.11
N ALA A 429 2.47 9.24 8.35
CA ALA A 429 1.64 10.41 8.11
C ALA A 429 1.23 10.57 6.64
N SER A 430 2.03 10.05 5.71
CA SER A 430 1.77 9.99 4.28
C SER A 430 1.43 8.57 3.86
N THR A 431 0.17 8.39 3.50
CA THR A 431 -0.26 7.21 2.74
C THR A 431 0.24 7.20 1.29
N LEU A 432 1.02 8.19 0.85
CA LEU A 432 1.51 8.35 -0.52
C LEU A 432 3.05 8.24 -0.66
N PRO A 433 3.57 7.74 -1.80
CA PRO A 433 5.00 7.63 -2.05
C PRO A 433 5.69 8.98 -2.11
N ILE A 434 6.94 8.99 -1.67
CA ILE A 434 7.74 10.21 -1.56
C ILE A 434 8.67 10.29 -2.78
N VAL A 435 8.65 11.42 -3.45
CA VAL A 435 9.69 11.84 -4.38
C VAL A 435 10.73 12.59 -3.54
N LEU A 436 11.96 12.08 -3.48
CA LEU A 436 13.08 12.73 -2.80
C LEU A 436 13.72 13.74 -3.75
N ASP A 437 13.44 15.03 -3.57
CA ASP A 437 13.99 16.14 -4.36
C ASP A 437 15.20 16.77 -3.65
N SER A 438 16.40 16.47 -4.16
CA SER A 438 17.62 17.10 -3.67
C SER A 438 18.74 17.10 -4.71
N THR A 439 19.54 18.16 -4.68
CA THR A 439 20.80 18.27 -5.42
C THR A 439 21.96 17.55 -4.74
N GLU A 440 21.88 17.23 -3.46
CA GLU A 440 22.99 16.67 -2.67
C GLU A 440 22.87 15.15 -2.48
N VAL A 441 23.94 14.42 -2.82
CA VAL A 441 23.96 12.94 -2.82
C VAL A 441 23.72 12.36 -1.41
N ASP A 442 24.33 12.95 -0.40
CA ASP A 442 24.23 12.49 0.99
C ASP A 442 22.85 12.80 1.60
N VAL A 443 22.16 13.84 1.09
CA VAL A 443 20.76 14.15 1.42
C VAL A 443 19.81 13.14 0.79
N ILE A 444 20.04 12.75 -0.47
CA ILE A 444 19.30 11.64 -1.11
C ILE A 444 19.54 10.34 -0.33
N ARG A 445 20.79 10.04 0.08
CA ARG A 445 21.10 8.88 0.93
C ARG A 445 20.36 8.97 2.26
N ALA A 446 20.41 10.08 2.98
CA ALA A 446 19.63 10.29 4.20
C ALA A 446 18.12 10.07 3.99
N GLY A 447 17.59 10.47 2.84
CA GLY A 447 16.22 10.16 2.46
C GLY A 447 15.97 8.67 2.26
N LEU A 448 16.84 7.97 1.54
CA LEU A 448 16.73 6.54 1.20
C LEU A 448 17.08 5.61 2.37
N GLU A 449 18.02 5.97 3.23
CA GLU A 449 18.31 5.31 4.52
C GLU A 449 17.22 5.61 5.57
N LYS A 450 16.16 6.30 5.15
CA LYS A 450 14.95 6.58 5.92
C LYS A 450 13.65 6.39 5.10
N LEU A 451 13.70 5.95 3.85
CA LEU A 451 12.57 5.63 2.96
C LEU A 451 12.79 4.33 2.20
N GLY A 452 11.90 3.38 2.43
CA GLY A 452 11.98 2.08 1.77
C GLY A 452 10.68 1.63 1.11
N GLY A 453 9.61 2.41 1.33
CA GLY A 453 8.81 2.85 0.19
C GLY A 453 9.67 3.08 -1.07
N ARG A 454 9.06 3.03 -2.24
CA ARG A 454 9.76 3.37 -3.46
C ARG A 454 9.80 4.87 -3.45
N ALA A 455 10.87 5.39 -2.86
CA ALA A 455 11.32 6.69 -3.21
C ALA A 455 11.47 6.73 -4.73
N VAL A 456 10.99 7.80 -5.33
CA VAL A 456 11.48 8.22 -6.65
C VAL A 456 12.51 9.30 -6.38
N ILE A 457 13.72 9.15 -6.91
CA ILE A 457 14.73 10.20 -6.73
C ILE A 457 14.50 11.28 -7.78
N ASN A 458 14.26 12.50 -7.31
CA ASN A 458 14.30 13.73 -8.08
C ASN A 458 15.67 14.39 -7.81
N SER A 459 16.63 14.33 -8.72
CA SER A 459 16.60 13.71 -10.06
C SER A 459 18.01 13.31 -10.52
N VAL A 460 18.12 12.60 -11.64
CA VAL A 460 19.38 12.35 -12.37
C VAL A 460 19.45 13.18 -13.65
N ASN A 461 20.66 13.60 -14.04
CA ASN A 461 20.98 14.32 -15.28
C ASN A 461 22.49 14.25 -15.55
N TYR A 462 22.98 14.81 -16.67
CA TYR A 462 24.42 14.81 -17.02
C TYR A 462 25.12 16.18 -16.82
N GLU A 463 24.66 17.06 -15.93
CA GLU A 463 25.28 18.39 -15.71
C GLU A 463 26.76 18.28 -15.25
N ASP A 464 27.05 17.31 -14.37
CA ASP A 464 28.43 16.94 -13.96
C ASP A 464 29.08 15.87 -14.87
N GLY A 465 28.45 15.51 -15.99
CA GLY A 465 28.85 14.42 -16.88
C GLY A 465 28.67 13.01 -16.29
N THR A 466 29.31 12.01 -16.91
CA THR A 466 29.12 10.56 -16.63
C THR A 466 30.27 9.86 -15.91
N GLY A 467 31.23 10.62 -15.34
CA GLY A 467 32.34 10.02 -14.58
C GLY A 467 31.86 9.30 -13.30
N PRO A 468 32.63 8.34 -12.75
CA PRO A 468 32.24 7.62 -11.53
C PRO A 468 32.09 8.55 -10.32
N ASP A 469 32.74 9.71 -10.35
CA ASP A 469 32.63 10.74 -9.33
C ASP A 469 31.46 11.73 -9.53
N SER A 470 30.76 11.69 -10.67
CA SER A 470 29.69 12.64 -10.96
C SER A 470 28.42 12.34 -10.18
N ARG A 471 27.54 13.34 -10.05
CA ARG A 471 26.24 13.20 -9.42
C ARG A 471 25.37 12.15 -10.14
N PHE A 472 25.47 12.02 -11.48
CA PHE A 472 24.78 10.98 -12.25
C PHE A 472 25.12 9.57 -11.74
N ALA A 473 26.41 9.23 -11.68
CA ALA A 473 26.86 7.91 -11.27
C ALA A 473 26.53 7.62 -9.80
N LYS A 474 26.72 8.61 -8.91
CA LYS A 474 26.46 8.46 -7.47
C LYS A 474 24.97 8.31 -7.14
N VAL A 475 24.09 9.08 -7.79
CA VAL A 475 22.64 8.97 -7.58
C VAL A 475 22.06 7.73 -8.26
N THR A 476 22.59 7.30 -9.41
CA THR A 476 22.14 6.05 -10.04
C THR A 476 22.64 4.81 -9.28
N ALA A 477 23.83 4.88 -8.67
CA ALA A 477 24.28 3.88 -7.70
C ALA A 477 23.30 3.80 -6.51
N LEU A 478 22.94 4.93 -5.89
CA LEU A 478 21.92 4.98 -4.83
C LEU A 478 20.57 4.41 -5.28
N ALA A 479 20.13 4.69 -6.51
CA ALA A 479 18.86 4.16 -7.02
C ALA A 479 18.85 2.63 -7.09
N LYS A 480 19.98 2.03 -7.43
CA LYS A 480 20.18 0.57 -7.40
C LYS A 480 20.42 0.03 -5.99
N GLU A 481 21.14 0.77 -5.14
CA GLU A 481 21.46 0.44 -3.74
C GLU A 481 20.20 0.40 -2.86
N HIS A 482 19.19 1.24 -3.18
CA HIS A 482 17.97 1.41 -2.38
C HIS A 482 16.67 1.21 -3.18
N GLY A 483 16.70 0.61 -4.37
CA GLY A 483 15.48 0.16 -5.06
C GLY A 483 14.59 1.31 -5.56
N ALA A 484 15.17 2.47 -5.86
CA ALA A 484 14.42 3.66 -6.21
C ALA A 484 14.11 3.72 -7.72
N ALA A 485 12.98 4.32 -8.08
CA ALA A 485 12.76 4.79 -9.44
C ALA A 485 13.40 6.18 -9.63
N LEU A 486 13.56 6.64 -10.87
CA LEU A 486 14.34 7.84 -11.19
C LEU A 486 13.54 8.85 -11.99
N ILE A 487 13.47 10.10 -11.49
CA ILE A 487 13.17 11.24 -12.36
C ILE A 487 14.45 11.65 -13.08
N ALA A 488 14.40 11.68 -14.41
CA ALA A 488 15.55 11.95 -15.26
C ALA A 488 15.31 13.27 -16.02
N LEU A 489 16.03 14.34 -15.65
CA LEU A 489 15.85 15.65 -16.29
C LEU A 489 16.58 15.70 -17.62
N THR A 490 15.98 16.35 -18.61
CA THR A 490 16.60 16.59 -19.93
C THR A 490 17.66 17.72 -19.90
N ILE A 491 18.69 17.52 -19.08
CA ILE A 491 19.87 18.40 -18.90
C ILE A 491 21.14 17.58 -19.22
N ASP A 492 22.04 18.14 -20.02
CA ASP A 492 23.34 17.55 -20.34
C ASP A 492 24.53 18.48 -20.05
N GLU A 493 25.74 18.07 -20.45
CA GLU A 493 26.99 18.83 -20.25
C GLU A 493 27.01 20.20 -20.97
N VAL A 494 26.04 20.47 -21.86
CA VAL A 494 25.84 21.77 -22.52
C VAL A 494 24.75 22.59 -21.80
N GLY A 495 23.80 21.92 -21.14
CA GLY A 495 22.83 22.50 -20.24
C GLY A 495 21.40 21.99 -20.45
N GLN A 496 20.43 22.85 -20.10
CA GLN A 496 19.00 22.50 -20.06
C GLN A 496 18.36 22.50 -21.46
N ALA A 497 17.72 21.40 -21.87
CA ALA A 497 17.14 21.29 -23.21
C ALA A 497 15.88 22.15 -23.40
N ARG A 498 15.94 23.09 -24.35
CA ARG A 498 14.82 24.00 -24.67
C ARG A 498 13.96 23.55 -25.86
N THR A 499 14.53 22.94 -26.90
CA THR A 499 13.75 22.47 -28.07
C THR A 499 13.30 21.01 -27.89
N ALA A 500 12.21 20.62 -28.57
CA ALA A 500 11.66 19.27 -28.48
C ALA A 500 12.67 18.20 -28.92
N GLU A 501 13.45 18.47 -29.96
CA GLU A 501 14.47 17.57 -30.49
C GLU A 501 15.57 17.32 -29.46
N LYS A 502 16.07 18.38 -28.81
CA LYS A 502 17.15 18.25 -27.81
C LYS A 502 16.64 17.61 -26.50
N LYS A 503 15.38 17.85 -26.13
CA LYS A 503 14.74 17.14 -24.99
C LYS A 503 14.73 15.63 -25.25
N VAL A 504 14.28 15.21 -26.43
CA VAL A 504 14.26 13.78 -26.82
C VAL A 504 15.67 13.20 -26.96
N GLU A 505 16.62 13.94 -27.54
CA GLU A 505 18.03 13.50 -27.68
C GLU A 505 18.68 13.16 -26.33
N ILE A 506 18.49 14.01 -25.31
CA ILE A 506 19.00 13.74 -23.95
C ILE A 506 18.21 12.61 -23.30
N ALA A 507 16.88 12.55 -23.49
CA ALA A 507 16.04 11.48 -22.96
C ALA A 507 16.46 10.09 -23.49
N GLU A 508 16.67 9.95 -24.79
CA GLU A 508 17.14 8.70 -25.42
C GLU A 508 18.50 8.28 -24.84
N ARG A 509 19.43 9.22 -24.63
CA ARG A 509 20.72 8.98 -23.97
C ARG A 509 20.56 8.58 -22.49
N LEU A 510 19.64 9.18 -21.74
CA LEU A 510 19.36 8.81 -20.34
C LEU A 510 18.76 7.40 -20.24
N ILE A 511 17.79 7.09 -21.08
CA ILE A 511 17.14 5.77 -21.12
C ILE A 511 18.17 4.69 -21.50
N GLU A 512 19.03 4.93 -22.50
CA GLU A 512 20.05 3.96 -22.88
C GLU A 512 21.07 3.68 -21.76
N ASP A 513 21.61 4.71 -21.11
CA ASP A 513 22.62 4.55 -20.05
C ASP A 513 22.03 3.84 -18.81
N LEU A 514 20.88 4.34 -18.32
CA LEU A 514 20.18 3.77 -17.16
C LEU A 514 19.76 2.31 -17.38
N THR A 515 19.27 1.95 -18.57
CA THR A 515 18.85 0.57 -18.88
C THR A 515 20.03 -0.37 -19.14
N ARG A 516 21.06 0.06 -19.89
CA ARG A 516 22.15 -0.85 -20.33
C ARG A 516 23.29 -0.97 -19.34
N ASN A 517 23.69 0.12 -18.69
CA ASN A 517 24.87 0.14 -17.83
C ASN A 517 24.52 -0.07 -16.35
N TRP A 518 23.35 0.39 -15.92
CA TRP A 518 22.90 0.33 -14.52
C TRP A 518 21.87 -0.78 -14.27
N GLY A 519 21.03 -1.09 -15.26
CA GLY A 519 19.99 -2.13 -15.20
C GLY A 519 18.63 -1.64 -14.70
N ILE A 520 18.42 -0.33 -14.61
CA ILE A 520 17.12 0.28 -14.28
C ILE A 520 16.13 -0.08 -15.40
N HIS A 521 14.93 -0.55 -15.05
CA HIS A 521 13.93 -0.87 -16.08
C HIS A 521 13.42 0.41 -16.77
N GLU A 522 13.26 0.35 -18.10
CA GLU A 522 12.76 1.47 -18.94
C GLU A 522 11.46 2.08 -18.38
N GLU A 523 10.62 1.22 -17.82
CA GLU A 523 9.29 1.52 -17.32
C GLU A 523 9.30 2.20 -15.92
N ASP A 524 10.46 2.29 -15.28
CA ASP A 524 10.70 2.95 -13.98
C ASP A 524 11.38 4.33 -14.10
N ILE A 525 11.62 4.78 -15.34
CA ILE A 525 12.24 6.08 -15.64
C ILE A 525 11.12 7.10 -15.89
N LEU A 526 11.10 8.17 -15.10
CA LEU A 526 10.22 9.33 -15.22
C LEU A 526 11.00 10.48 -15.88
N VAL A 527 10.91 10.63 -17.20
CA VAL A 527 11.64 11.71 -17.88
C VAL A 527 10.93 13.06 -17.67
N ASP A 528 11.65 14.06 -17.15
CA ASP A 528 11.18 15.45 -17.15
C ASP A 528 11.60 16.14 -18.46
N CYS A 529 10.60 16.46 -19.27
CA CYS A 529 10.77 17.19 -20.54
C CYS A 529 10.97 18.71 -20.35
N LEU A 530 11.33 19.17 -19.14
CA LEU A 530 11.66 20.52 -18.70
C LEU A 530 10.67 21.61 -19.11
N THR A 531 9.82 22.01 -18.16
CA THR A 531 8.90 23.15 -18.31
C THR A 531 9.59 24.47 -17.91
N PHE A 532 9.60 25.45 -18.82
CA PHE A 532 10.07 26.82 -18.57
C PHE A 532 8.91 27.83 -18.62
N THR A 533 9.13 29.05 -18.10
CA THR A 533 8.11 30.11 -18.15
C THR A 533 8.00 30.79 -19.51
N ILE A 534 6.78 30.74 -20.07
CA ILE A 534 6.39 31.47 -21.29
C ILE A 534 5.94 32.91 -20.99
N CYS A 535 5.96 33.33 -19.72
CA CYS A 535 5.36 34.58 -19.24
C CYS A 535 6.36 35.73 -19.07
N THR A 536 7.61 35.57 -19.49
CA THR A 536 8.67 36.59 -19.38
C THR A 536 8.55 37.72 -20.41
N GLY A 537 7.79 37.49 -21.50
CA GLY A 537 7.74 38.36 -22.68
C GLY A 537 8.99 38.31 -23.58
N GLN A 538 10.02 37.54 -23.21
CA GLN A 538 11.24 37.37 -24.01
C GLN A 538 10.97 36.44 -25.20
N GLU A 539 11.43 36.85 -26.39
CA GLU A 539 11.13 36.13 -27.64
C GLU A 539 11.64 34.68 -27.63
N GLU A 540 12.75 34.42 -26.96
CA GLU A 540 13.34 33.08 -26.84
C GLU A 540 12.45 32.10 -26.05
N SER A 541 11.73 32.55 -25.02
CA SER A 541 10.97 31.64 -24.15
C SER A 541 9.51 31.40 -24.57
N ARG A 542 9.00 32.14 -25.57
CA ARG A 542 7.61 32.00 -26.05
C ARG A 542 7.24 30.60 -26.55
N LYS A 543 8.22 29.82 -27.00
CA LYS A 543 8.02 28.47 -27.55
C LYS A 543 8.41 27.33 -26.60
N ASP A 544 8.94 27.63 -25.42
CA ASP A 544 9.39 26.60 -24.49
C ASP A 544 8.22 25.67 -24.07
N GLY A 545 7.01 26.21 -23.85
CA GLY A 545 5.81 25.42 -23.54
C GLY A 545 5.40 24.45 -24.67
N LEU A 546 5.35 24.94 -25.91
CA LEU A 546 5.11 24.10 -27.09
C LEU A 546 6.19 23.01 -27.26
N ALA A 547 7.47 23.35 -27.00
CA ALA A 547 8.58 22.41 -27.07
C ALA A 547 8.54 21.33 -25.97
N THR A 548 7.98 21.65 -24.79
CA THR A 548 7.70 20.64 -23.74
C THR A 548 6.59 19.68 -24.19
N ILE A 549 5.45 20.18 -24.68
CA ILE A 549 4.34 19.35 -25.20
C ILE A 549 4.80 18.41 -26.32
N GLU A 550 5.52 18.95 -27.30
CA GLU A 550 6.03 18.18 -28.44
C GLU A 550 7.14 17.18 -28.02
N GLY A 551 7.96 17.54 -27.01
CA GLY A 551 8.95 16.64 -26.41
C GLY A 551 8.29 15.42 -25.75
N ILE A 552 7.22 15.63 -24.98
CA ILE A 552 6.43 14.55 -24.35
C ILE A 552 5.83 13.64 -25.43
N ARG A 553 5.19 14.22 -26.45
CA ARG A 553 4.57 13.47 -27.56
C ARG A 553 5.59 12.58 -28.29
N LEU A 554 6.70 13.17 -28.72
CA LEU A 554 7.77 12.46 -29.43
C LEU A 554 8.44 11.39 -28.56
N LEU A 555 8.60 11.65 -27.26
CA LEU A 555 9.16 10.67 -26.33
C LEU A 555 8.21 9.49 -26.11
N LYS A 556 6.91 9.74 -25.88
CA LYS A 556 5.90 8.70 -25.68
C LYS A 556 5.70 7.82 -26.92
N GLU A 557 5.84 8.41 -28.11
CA GLU A 557 5.80 7.67 -29.40
C GLU A 557 7.00 6.74 -29.61
N ARG A 558 8.18 7.07 -29.10
CA ARG A 558 9.40 6.24 -29.20
C ARG A 558 9.53 5.23 -28.06
N HIS A 559 9.23 5.68 -26.84
CA HIS A 559 9.37 4.94 -25.60
C HIS A 559 8.01 4.82 -24.87
N PRO A 560 7.08 3.99 -25.37
CA PRO A 560 5.73 3.85 -24.78
C PRO A 560 5.73 3.20 -23.39
N LYS A 561 6.87 2.70 -22.92
CA LYS A 561 7.09 2.15 -21.57
C LYS A 561 7.57 3.20 -20.56
N VAL A 562 8.42 4.14 -20.99
CA VAL A 562 8.90 5.26 -20.16
C VAL A 562 7.71 6.06 -19.62
N GLN A 563 7.88 6.57 -18.40
CA GLN A 563 6.97 7.52 -17.79
C GLN A 563 7.47 8.95 -18.04
N THR A 564 6.58 9.91 -18.03
CA THR A 564 6.88 11.33 -18.27
C THR A 564 6.36 12.17 -17.12
N THR A 565 7.13 13.19 -16.76
CA THR A 565 6.79 14.13 -15.68
C THR A 565 7.12 15.56 -16.07
N LEU A 566 6.66 16.51 -15.26
CA LEU A 566 7.09 17.91 -15.30
C LEU A 566 6.74 18.68 -14.02
N GLY A 567 7.59 19.66 -13.69
CA GLY A 567 7.25 20.76 -12.77
C GLY A 567 6.24 21.73 -13.37
N LEU A 568 4.93 21.46 -13.22
CA LEU A 568 3.86 22.19 -13.91
C LEU A 568 3.87 23.69 -13.60
N SER A 569 4.08 24.03 -12.33
CA SER A 569 4.02 25.43 -11.87
C SER A 569 5.07 26.34 -12.50
N ASN A 570 6.09 25.81 -13.18
CA ASN A 570 7.10 26.61 -13.89
C ASN A 570 6.53 27.36 -15.11
N ILE A 571 5.50 26.82 -15.80
CA ILE A 571 4.96 27.41 -17.04
C ILE A 571 4.46 28.84 -16.84
N SER A 572 3.91 29.12 -15.67
CA SER A 572 3.18 30.35 -15.33
C SER A 572 3.94 31.29 -14.39
N PHE A 573 5.23 31.03 -14.14
CA PHE A 573 6.05 31.88 -13.26
C PHE A 573 6.13 33.32 -13.81
N GLY A 574 5.70 34.28 -13.00
CA GLY A 574 5.58 35.70 -13.36
C GLY A 574 4.13 36.22 -13.44
N LEU A 575 3.13 35.35 -13.56
CA LEU A 575 1.71 35.75 -13.59
C LEU A 575 1.08 35.91 -12.19
N ASN A 576 -0.04 36.63 -12.14
CA ASN A 576 -0.86 36.73 -10.92
C ASN A 576 -1.58 35.39 -10.61
N PRO A 577 -1.99 35.12 -9.35
CA PRO A 577 -2.51 33.82 -8.95
C PRO A 577 -3.73 33.32 -9.74
N ALA A 578 -4.61 34.21 -10.22
CA ALA A 578 -5.79 33.83 -10.99
C ALA A 578 -5.41 33.39 -12.41
N ALA A 579 -4.52 34.15 -13.06
CA ALA A 579 -3.98 33.79 -14.38
C ALA A 579 -3.11 32.52 -14.33
N ARG A 580 -2.41 32.25 -13.21
CA ARG A 580 -1.66 30.99 -13.01
C ARG A 580 -2.58 29.77 -12.93
N ILE A 581 -3.73 29.87 -12.24
CA ILE A 581 -4.72 28.78 -12.16
C ILE A 581 -5.23 28.39 -13.56
N LEU A 582 -5.59 29.37 -14.38
CA LEU A 582 -5.98 29.16 -15.77
C LEU A 582 -4.85 28.53 -16.59
N LEU A 583 -3.67 29.16 -16.61
CA LEU A 583 -2.58 28.72 -17.49
C LEU A 583 -2.05 27.33 -17.12
N ASN A 584 -1.91 27.02 -15.82
CA ASN A 584 -1.53 25.68 -15.37
C ASN A 584 -2.58 24.63 -15.79
N SER A 585 -3.88 24.93 -15.63
CA SER A 585 -4.96 23.98 -15.96
C SER A 585 -5.01 23.68 -17.46
N VAL A 586 -4.89 24.71 -18.31
CA VAL A 586 -4.89 24.57 -19.78
C VAL A 586 -3.60 23.91 -20.29
N PHE A 587 -2.44 24.24 -19.72
CA PHE A 587 -1.17 23.62 -20.12
C PHE A 587 -1.11 22.14 -19.75
N LEU A 588 -1.60 21.77 -18.56
CA LEU A 588 -1.70 20.38 -18.12
C LEU A 588 -2.65 19.56 -19.02
N ASP A 589 -3.82 20.11 -19.37
CA ASP A 589 -4.78 19.48 -20.28
C ASP A 589 -4.15 19.20 -21.67
N GLU A 590 -3.37 20.14 -22.22
CA GLU A 590 -2.62 19.91 -23.47
C GLU A 590 -1.48 18.88 -23.32
N CYS A 591 -0.77 18.86 -22.18
CA CYS A 591 0.30 17.88 -21.94
C CYS A 591 -0.24 16.46 -21.75
N VAL A 592 -1.37 16.28 -21.05
CA VAL A 592 -2.01 14.97 -20.87
C VAL A 592 -2.52 14.43 -22.22
N LYS A 593 -3.08 15.27 -23.11
CA LYS A 593 -3.40 14.88 -24.49
C LYS A 593 -2.17 14.47 -25.32
N ALA A 594 -0.99 15.01 -25.00
CA ALA A 594 0.28 14.62 -25.62
C ALA A 594 0.90 13.35 -25.01
N GLY A 595 0.29 12.78 -23.96
CA GLY A 595 0.74 11.55 -23.32
C GLY A 595 1.51 11.73 -22.00
N LEU A 596 1.35 12.87 -21.31
CA LEU A 596 1.94 13.08 -19.98
C LEU A 596 1.32 12.13 -18.93
N ASP A 597 2.15 11.29 -18.30
CA ASP A 597 1.68 10.34 -17.28
C ASP A 597 1.56 10.99 -15.88
N SER A 598 2.46 11.91 -15.54
CA SER A 598 2.56 12.50 -14.18
C SER A 598 2.88 14.00 -14.20
N ALA A 599 2.60 14.71 -13.11
CA ALA A 599 2.97 16.12 -12.96
C ALA A 599 3.21 16.50 -11.51
N ILE A 600 4.28 17.26 -11.25
CA ILE A 600 4.53 17.93 -9.95
C ILE A 600 3.67 19.20 -9.93
N VAL A 601 2.67 19.22 -9.04
CA VAL A 601 1.53 20.15 -9.10
C VAL A 601 0.85 20.40 -7.74
N HIS A 602 0.33 21.61 -7.57
CA HIS A 602 -0.64 21.94 -6.52
C HIS A 602 -2.06 21.49 -6.91
N ALA A 603 -2.39 20.21 -6.67
CA ALA A 603 -3.62 19.55 -7.17
C ALA A 603 -4.92 20.37 -6.98
N SER A 604 -5.15 21.01 -5.82
CA SER A 604 -6.35 21.82 -5.57
C SER A 604 -6.46 23.13 -6.38
N LYS A 605 -5.46 23.48 -7.20
CA LYS A 605 -5.43 24.66 -8.06
C LYS A 605 -5.65 24.34 -9.54
N ILE A 606 -5.80 23.07 -9.89
CA ILE A 606 -6.24 22.64 -11.22
C ILE A 606 -7.77 22.65 -11.27
N LEU A 607 -8.35 23.32 -12.26
CA LEU A 607 -9.80 23.42 -12.45
C LEU A 607 -10.20 22.80 -13.81
N PRO A 608 -11.37 22.14 -13.91
CA PRO A 608 -11.92 21.70 -15.20
C PRO A 608 -12.03 22.87 -16.19
N ILE A 609 -11.62 22.64 -17.44
CA ILE A 609 -11.57 23.68 -18.49
C ILE A 609 -12.94 24.36 -18.69
N ALA A 610 -14.04 23.61 -18.53
CA ALA A 610 -15.42 24.10 -18.59
C ALA A 610 -15.83 25.12 -17.49
N ARG A 611 -14.91 25.50 -16.59
CA ARG A 611 -15.12 26.56 -15.58
C ARG A 611 -14.54 27.92 -15.95
N PHE A 612 -13.77 28.00 -17.03
CA PHE A 612 -13.20 29.22 -17.55
C PHE A 612 -14.00 29.70 -18.76
N ASP A 613 -13.97 31.01 -19.00
CA ASP A 613 -14.65 31.59 -20.17
C ASP A 613 -13.93 31.19 -21.47
N GLU A 614 -14.65 31.03 -22.58
CA GLU A 614 -14.07 30.58 -23.86
C GLU A 614 -12.92 31.50 -24.33
N GLU A 615 -13.03 32.82 -24.08
CA GLU A 615 -11.97 33.79 -24.36
C GLU A 615 -10.72 33.57 -23.47
N GLN A 616 -10.89 33.18 -22.20
CA GLN A 616 -9.78 32.88 -21.29
C GLN A 616 -9.03 31.63 -21.75
N VAL A 617 -9.75 30.54 -22.05
CA VAL A 617 -9.17 29.28 -22.54
C VAL A 617 -8.46 29.51 -23.88
N THR A 618 -9.10 30.22 -24.80
CA THR A 618 -8.51 30.54 -26.11
C THR A 618 -7.24 31.38 -25.97
N THR A 619 -7.23 32.38 -25.08
CA THR A 619 -6.04 33.21 -24.83
C THR A 619 -4.89 32.40 -24.22
N ALA A 620 -5.19 31.48 -23.30
CA ALA A 620 -4.19 30.59 -22.71
C ALA A 620 -3.61 29.61 -23.75
N LEU A 621 -4.44 29.00 -24.59
CA LEU A 621 -4.00 28.15 -25.70
C LEU A 621 -3.17 28.92 -26.74
N ASP A 622 -3.58 30.14 -27.10
CA ASP A 622 -2.83 31.00 -28.01
C ASP A 622 -1.46 31.41 -27.41
N LEU A 623 -1.34 31.53 -26.08
CA LEU A 623 -0.06 31.77 -25.39
C LEU A 623 0.84 30.53 -25.39
N ILE A 624 0.31 29.36 -25.02
CA ILE A 624 1.07 28.08 -24.98
C ILE A 624 1.64 27.72 -26.35
N HIS A 625 0.89 27.98 -27.41
CA HIS A 625 1.23 27.61 -28.80
C HIS A 625 1.84 28.78 -29.62
N ASP A 626 2.19 29.91 -29.00
CA ASP A 626 2.75 31.11 -29.64
C ASP A 626 1.94 31.66 -30.85
N ARG A 627 0.60 31.61 -30.78
CA ARG A 627 -0.34 31.92 -31.88
C ARG A 627 -0.59 33.44 -32.05
N ARG A 628 0.49 34.22 -32.00
CA ARG A 628 0.50 35.69 -32.19
C ARG A 628 -0.03 36.10 -33.57
N ARG A 629 -0.64 37.29 -33.63
CA ARG A 629 -1.20 37.90 -34.86
C ARG A 629 -0.91 39.40 -34.85
N GLU A 630 -1.04 40.08 -35.99
CA GLU A 630 -0.82 41.54 -36.04
C GLU A 630 -1.79 42.26 -35.09
N GLY A 631 -1.26 43.02 -34.13
CA GLY A 631 -2.03 43.67 -33.08
C GLY A 631 -2.46 42.79 -31.89
N TYR A 632 -2.00 41.54 -31.81
CA TYR A 632 -2.39 40.58 -30.76
C TYR A 632 -1.21 39.77 -30.21
N ASP A 633 -0.83 40.08 -28.96
CA ASP A 633 0.07 39.28 -28.13
C ASP A 633 -0.76 38.57 -27.04
N PRO A 634 -0.86 37.22 -27.05
CA PRO A 634 -1.62 36.46 -26.06
C PRO A 634 -1.22 36.74 -24.61
N LEU A 635 0.06 37.04 -24.34
CA LEU A 635 0.51 37.36 -22.98
C LEU A 635 -0.08 38.69 -22.50
N GLN A 636 -0.11 39.70 -23.37
CA GLN A 636 -0.71 41.00 -23.04
C GLN A 636 -2.23 40.91 -22.89
N LYS A 637 -2.90 40.13 -23.75
CA LYS A 637 -4.34 39.85 -23.62
C LYS A 637 -4.64 39.10 -22.32
N LEU A 638 -3.83 38.10 -21.95
CA LEU A 638 -3.98 37.36 -20.71
C LEU A 638 -3.81 38.27 -19.48
N MET A 639 -2.84 39.19 -19.50
CA MET A 639 -2.68 40.19 -18.44
C MET A 639 -3.89 41.13 -18.34
N GLN A 640 -4.45 41.57 -19.47
CA GLN A 640 -5.66 42.42 -19.50
C GLN A 640 -6.91 41.69 -18.98
N LEU A 641 -7.10 40.42 -19.34
CA LEU A 641 -8.24 39.59 -18.87
C LEU A 641 -8.26 39.41 -17.35
N PHE A 642 -7.10 39.55 -16.69
CA PHE A 642 -6.97 39.50 -15.23
C PHE A 642 -6.51 40.84 -14.61
N GLU A 643 -6.68 41.96 -15.32
CA GLU A 643 -6.32 43.29 -14.82
C GLU A 643 -7.36 43.77 -13.80
N GLY A 644 -6.93 43.99 -12.55
CA GLY A 644 -7.84 44.27 -11.43
C GLY A 644 -8.62 43.06 -10.92
N ALA A 645 -8.57 41.91 -11.61
CA ALA A 645 -9.22 40.68 -11.18
C ALA A 645 -8.53 40.09 -9.94
N THR A 646 -9.25 40.07 -8.82
CA THR A 646 -8.88 39.33 -7.61
C THR A 646 -9.79 38.11 -7.49
N ALA A 647 -9.39 37.11 -6.69
CA ALA A 647 -10.27 35.97 -6.37
C ALA A 647 -11.63 36.43 -5.80
N LYS A 648 -11.64 37.53 -5.04
CA LYS A 648 -12.84 38.15 -4.46
C LYS A 648 -13.76 38.80 -5.48
N SER A 649 -13.24 39.54 -6.47
CA SER A 649 -14.09 40.30 -7.40
C SER A 649 -14.97 39.38 -8.27
N LEU A 650 -14.47 38.18 -8.61
CA LEU A 650 -15.22 37.16 -9.35
C LEU A 650 -16.36 36.52 -8.53
N LYS A 651 -16.36 36.61 -7.20
CA LYS A 651 -17.47 36.14 -6.35
C LYS A 651 -18.59 37.16 -6.20
N ALA A 652 -18.28 38.45 -6.25
CA ALA A 652 -19.25 39.51 -5.99
C ALA A 652 -20.33 39.62 -7.08
N GLY A 653 -19.94 39.70 -8.36
CA GLY A 653 -20.89 39.90 -9.47
C GLY A 653 -21.94 38.79 -9.60
N LYS A 654 -21.55 37.53 -9.34
CA LYS A 654 -22.45 36.38 -9.43
C LYS A 654 -23.61 36.42 -8.41
N ALA A 655 -23.44 37.12 -7.28
CA ALA A 655 -24.50 37.26 -6.28
C ALA A 655 -25.62 38.22 -6.74
N GLU A 656 -25.27 39.31 -7.42
CA GLU A 656 -26.25 40.25 -7.99
C GLU A 656 -26.99 39.63 -9.19
N GLU A 657 -26.27 38.88 -10.03
CA GLU A 657 -26.83 38.17 -11.19
C GLU A 657 -27.80 37.06 -10.77
N LEU A 658 -27.47 36.26 -9.76
CA LEU A 658 -28.35 35.24 -9.18
C LEU A 658 -29.64 35.85 -8.60
N ALA A 659 -29.53 37.00 -7.92
CA ALA A 659 -30.69 37.69 -7.31
C ALA A 659 -31.70 38.23 -8.34
N ALA A 660 -31.25 38.53 -9.56
CA ALA A 660 -32.09 39.06 -10.63
C ALA A 660 -32.96 38.00 -11.35
N LEU A 661 -32.72 36.71 -11.10
CA LEU A 661 -33.47 35.61 -11.74
C LEU A 661 -34.91 35.46 -11.21
N PRO A 662 -35.87 35.00 -12.04
CA PRO A 662 -37.18 34.53 -11.60
C PRO A 662 -37.08 33.43 -10.54
N LEU A 663 -38.06 33.32 -9.64
CA LEU A 663 -37.96 32.50 -8.43
C LEU A 663 -37.65 31.00 -8.70
N ASP A 664 -38.36 30.36 -9.62
CA ASP A 664 -38.11 28.95 -9.98
C ASP A 664 -36.73 28.75 -10.65
N GLU A 665 -36.27 29.71 -11.48
CA GLU A 665 -34.92 29.65 -12.07
C GLU A 665 -33.84 29.91 -11.02
N ARG A 666 -34.09 30.80 -10.06
CA ARG A 666 -33.18 31.11 -8.95
C ARG A 666 -33.02 29.89 -8.02
N LEU A 667 -34.13 29.21 -7.68
CA LEU A 667 -34.10 27.96 -6.93
C LEU A 667 -33.37 26.84 -7.68
N LYS A 668 -33.64 26.64 -8.98
CA LYS A 668 -32.90 25.68 -9.83
C LYS A 668 -31.40 26.02 -9.89
N ARG A 669 -31.06 27.30 -10.06
CA ARG A 669 -29.67 27.77 -10.15
C ARG A 669 -28.90 27.56 -8.85
N ARG A 670 -29.52 27.80 -7.68
CA ARG A 670 -28.95 27.49 -6.36
C ARG A 670 -28.61 26.02 -6.19
N ILE A 671 -29.51 25.13 -6.62
CA ILE A 671 -29.28 23.68 -6.60
C ILE A 671 -28.11 23.31 -7.53
N ILE A 672 -28.05 23.87 -8.74
CA ILE A 672 -26.98 23.59 -9.73
C ILE A 672 -25.60 24.11 -9.29
N ASP A 673 -25.52 25.33 -8.74
CA ASP A 673 -24.27 25.96 -8.33
C ASP A 673 -23.84 25.62 -6.89
N GLY A 674 -24.70 24.93 -6.12
CA GLY A 674 -24.43 24.53 -4.74
C GLY A 674 -24.55 25.67 -3.71
N GLU A 675 -25.39 26.68 -3.97
CA GLU A 675 -25.47 27.93 -3.20
C GLU A 675 -26.63 27.94 -2.18
N LYS A 676 -26.28 27.94 -0.88
CA LYS A 676 -27.22 27.93 0.25
C LYS A 676 -27.68 29.33 0.69
N ASN A 677 -26.92 30.39 0.42
CA ASN A 677 -27.13 31.70 1.02
C ASN A 677 -28.38 32.41 0.44
N GLY A 678 -29.48 32.42 1.22
CA GLY A 678 -30.79 32.91 0.77
C GLY A 678 -31.70 31.84 0.16
N LEU A 679 -31.34 30.56 0.27
CA LEU A 679 -32.18 29.43 -0.16
C LEU A 679 -33.51 29.40 0.60
N GLU A 680 -33.48 29.43 1.94
CA GLU A 680 -34.66 29.42 2.82
C GLU A 680 -35.65 30.53 2.46
N GLN A 681 -35.15 31.73 2.14
CA GLN A 681 -35.96 32.89 1.79
C GLN A 681 -36.66 32.73 0.44
N ASP A 682 -36.01 32.10 -0.54
CA ASP A 682 -36.61 31.76 -1.83
C ASP A 682 -37.64 30.61 -1.70
N LEU A 683 -37.44 29.68 -0.76
CA LEU A 683 -38.42 28.63 -0.44
C LEU A 683 -39.64 29.20 0.29
N ASP A 684 -39.44 30.12 1.24
CA ASP A 684 -40.51 30.87 1.93
C ASP A 684 -41.34 31.74 0.98
N ASP A 685 -40.73 32.27 -0.08
CA ASP A 685 -41.44 32.98 -1.14
C ASP A 685 -42.25 31.99 -2.00
N ALA A 686 -41.66 30.84 -2.39
CA ALA A 686 -42.32 29.82 -3.21
C ALA A 686 -43.50 29.13 -2.49
N LEU A 687 -43.37 28.90 -1.17
CA LEU A 687 -44.43 28.35 -0.31
C LEU A 687 -45.72 29.20 -0.26
N ARG A 688 -45.66 30.47 -0.70
CA ARG A 688 -46.85 31.35 -0.79
C ARG A 688 -47.60 31.19 -2.11
N GLU A 689 -46.97 30.63 -3.13
CA GLU A 689 -47.53 30.46 -4.47
C GLU A 689 -47.99 29.02 -4.74
N ARG A 690 -47.32 28.02 -4.15
CA ARG A 690 -47.51 26.60 -4.46
C ARG A 690 -47.20 25.66 -3.26
N PRO A 691 -47.85 24.48 -3.16
CA PRO A 691 -47.58 23.48 -2.11
C PRO A 691 -46.11 23.03 -2.04
N ALA A 692 -45.67 22.66 -0.83
CA ALA A 692 -44.32 22.20 -0.54
C ALA A 692 -43.86 21.03 -1.43
N LEU A 693 -44.74 20.05 -1.67
CA LEU A 693 -44.47 18.91 -2.56
C LEU A 693 -44.22 19.35 -4.01
N ASP A 694 -44.92 20.36 -4.50
CA ASP A 694 -44.81 20.80 -5.89
C ASP A 694 -43.49 21.56 -6.12
N ILE A 695 -43.00 22.29 -5.10
CA ILE A 695 -41.67 22.94 -5.11
C ILE A 695 -40.57 21.89 -5.23
N VAL A 696 -40.65 20.80 -4.45
CA VAL A 696 -39.72 19.68 -4.56
C VAL A 696 -39.78 19.05 -5.96
N ASN A 697 -40.98 18.66 -6.40
CA ASN A 697 -41.17 17.82 -7.57
C ASN A 697 -40.86 18.51 -8.92
N GLU A 698 -41.24 19.78 -9.08
CA GLU A 698 -41.12 20.49 -10.37
C GLU A 698 -39.95 21.48 -10.43
N THR A 699 -39.52 22.01 -9.29
CA THR A 699 -38.47 23.03 -9.22
C THR A 699 -37.15 22.43 -8.75
N LEU A 700 -37.09 21.87 -7.53
CA LEU A 700 -35.83 21.43 -6.93
C LEU A 700 -35.25 20.16 -7.58
N LEU A 701 -36.08 19.13 -7.80
CA LEU A 701 -35.66 17.91 -8.52
C LEU A 701 -35.21 18.21 -9.95
N ASP A 702 -35.74 19.25 -10.60
CA ASP A 702 -35.34 19.64 -11.95
C ASP A 702 -33.95 20.27 -11.99
N GLY A 703 -33.57 21.04 -10.95
CA GLY A 703 -32.18 21.47 -10.75
C GLY A 703 -31.22 20.29 -10.57
N MET A 704 -31.61 19.26 -9.79
CA MET A 704 -30.78 18.07 -9.60
C MET A 704 -30.62 17.21 -10.88
N LYS A 705 -31.57 17.21 -11.81
CA LYS A 705 -31.40 16.55 -13.13
C LYS A 705 -30.22 17.16 -13.89
N VAL A 706 -30.11 18.48 -13.92
CA VAL A 706 -29.03 19.20 -14.61
C VAL A 706 -27.67 18.92 -13.96
N VAL A 707 -27.60 18.82 -12.63
CA VAL A 707 -26.39 18.36 -11.90
C VAL A 707 -25.97 16.96 -12.37
N GLY A 708 -26.92 16.03 -12.50
CA GLY A 708 -26.67 14.69 -13.04
C GLY A 708 -26.15 14.67 -14.48
N GLU A 709 -26.67 15.55 -15.35
CA GLU A 709 -26.23 15.66 -16.74
C GLU A 709 -24.82 16.27 -16.88
N LEU A 710 -24.48 17.26 -16.04
CA LEU A 710 -23.13 17.86 -15.99
C LEU A 710 -22.09 16.89 -15.40
N PHE A 711 -22.48 16.05 -14.44
CA PHE A 711 -21.62 14.97 -13.92
C PHE A 711 -21.41 13.85 -14.95
N GLY A 712 -22.50 13.34 -15.54
CA GLY A 712 -22.46 12.25 -16.52
C GLY A 712 -21.79 12.60 -17.86
N SER A 713 -21.45 13.88 -18.08
CA SER A 713 -20.66 14.38 -19.22
C SER A 713 -19.22 14.76 -18.85
N GLY A 714 -18.80 14.54 -17.60
CA GLY A 714 -17.46 14.87 -17.10
C GLY A 714 -17.19 16.37 -16.86
N GLN A 715 -18.19 17.24 -17.10
CA GLN A 715 -18.06 18.69 -16.98
C GLN A 715 -18.09 19.17 -15.52
N MET A 716 -18.75 18.43 -14.64
CA MET A 716 -18.80 18.66 -13.19
C MET A 716 -18.13 17.52 -12.42
N GLN A 717 -17.18 17.85 -11.56
CA GLN A 717 -16.52 16.88 -10.67
C GLN A 717 -17.40 16.53 -9.46
N LEU A 718 -17.25 15.30 -8.96
CA LEU A 718 -17.96 14.74 -7.79
C LEU A 718 -18.15 15.71 -6.60
N PRO A 719 -17.14 16.49 -6.12
CA PRO A 719 -17.34 17.36 -4.96
C PRO A 719 -18.43 18.43 -5.12
N PHE A 720 -18.75 18.81 -6.36
CA PHE A 720 -19.81 19.79 -6.63
C PHE A 720 -21.20 19.13 -6.69
N VAL A 721 -21.29 17.87 -7.12
CA VAL A 721 -22.51 17.06 -7.02
C VAL A 721 -22.92 16.86 -5.56
N LEU A 722 -21.95 16.61 -4.68
CA LEU A 722 -22.17 16.52 -3.23
C LEU A 722 -22.66 17.87 -2.65
N GLN A 723 -22.04 18.98 -3.05
CA GLN A 723 -22.47 20.32 -2.66
C GLN A 723 -23.92 20.61 -3.07
N SER A 724 -24.33 20.27 -4.30
CA SER A 724 -25.72 20.36 -4.75
C SER A 724 -26.68 19.49 -3.94
N ALA A 725 -26.28 18.26 -3.60
CA ALA A 725 -27.09 17.36 -2.77
C ALA A 725 -27.31 17.90 -1.35
N GLU A 726 -26.35 18.63 -0.77
CA GLU A 726 -26.54 19.32 0.50
C GLU A 726 -27.55 20.48 0.40
N VAL A 727 -27.53 21.28 -0.68
CA VAL A 727 -28.55 22.32 -0.94
C VAL A 727 -29.92 21.68 -1.06
N MET A 728 -30.02 20.58 -1.81
CA MET A 728 -31.26 19.81 -1.99
C MET A 728 -31.81 19.31 -0.64
N LYS A 729 -30.97 18.69 0.22
CA LYS A 729 -31.39 18.22 1.54
C LYS A 729 -31.81 19.37 2.46
N THR A 730 -31.09 20.51 2.40
CA THR A 730 -31.46 21.73 3.16
C THR A 730 -32.84 22.24 2.73
N ALA A 731 -33.11 22.25 1.41
CA ALA A 731 -34.39 22.68 0.87
C ALA A 731 -35.54 21.73 1.23
N VAL A 732 -35.34 20.42 1.13
CA VAL A 732 -36.36 19.42 1.51
C VAL A 732 -36.67 19.50 3.01
N ALA A 733 -35.67 19.64 3.88
CA ALA A 733 -35.88 19.78 5.33
C ALA A 733 -36.61 21.08 5.73
N HIS A 734 -36.46 22.16 4.95
CA HIS A 734 -37.24 23.40 5.13
C HIS A 734 -38.69 23.24 4.66
N LEU A 735 -38.94 22.42 3.63
CA LEU A 735 -40.27 22.18 3.07
C LEU A 735 -41.06 21.07 3.79
N GLU A 736 -40.39 20.11 4.42
CA GLU A 736 -40.99 18.95 5.12
C GLU A 736 -42.06 19.35 6.17
N PRO A 737 -41.87 20.37 7.04
CA PRO A 737 -42.90 20.81 7.99
C PRO A 737 -44.17 21.37 7.34
N HIS A 738 -44.13 21.66 6.03
CA HIS A 738 -45.21 22.22 5.23
C HIS A 738 -45.87 21.18 4.30
N MET A 739 -45.51 19.90 4.42
CA MET A 739 -46.18 18.79 3.73
C MET A 739 -47.30 18.20 4.60
N GLU A 740 -48.48 17.94 4.00
CA GLU A 740 -49.56 17.26 4.71
C GLU A 740 -49.19 15.78 4.96
N LYS A 741 -49.19 15.36 6.23
CA LYS A 741 -48.96 13.96 6.60
C LYS A 741 -50.19 13.11 6.30
N THR A 742 -50.20 12.46 5.14
CA THR A 742 -51.08 11.32 4.84
C THR A 742 -50.52 10.03 5.44
N ASP A 743 -51.39 9.23 6.06
CA ASP A 743 -51.05 7.89 6.59
C ASP A 743 -50.93 6.84 5.45
N GLU A 744 -50.15 7.14 4.40
CA GLU A 744 -49.74 6.14 3.41
C GLU A 744 -48.40 5.50 3.82
N ALA A 745 -48.28 4.19 3.62
CA ALA A 745 -47.00 3.51 3.76
C ALA A 745 -45.99 4.08 2.76
N GLY A 746 -44.78 4.37 3.26
CA GLY A 746 -43.70 5.08 2.56
C GLY A 746 -43.41 4.56 1.15
N LYS A 747 -42.75 5.38 0.33
CA LYS A 747 -42.80 5.29 -1.15
C LYS A 747 -42.31 3.94 -1.73
N GLY A 748 -41.54 3.18 -0.95
CA GLY A 748 -41.14 1.78 -1.15
C GLY A 748 -39.92 1.46 -0.28
N THR A 749 -39.61 0.20 -0.03
CA THR A 749 -38.34 -0.21 0.63
C THR A 749 -37.34 -0.70 -0.41
N ILE A 750 -36.08 -0.28 -0.31
CA ILE A 750 -34.95 -0.83 -1.10
C ILE A 750 -33.79 -1.22 -0.19
N VAL A 751 -33.24 -2.41 -0.41
CA VAL A 751 -31.93 -2.79 0.14
C VAL A 751 -30.84 -2.33 -0.82
N LEU A 752 -29.84 -1.58 -0.34
CA LEU A 752 -28.70 -1.12 -1.11
C LEU A 752 -27.39 -1.68 -0.57
N ALA A 753 -26.58 -2.28 -1.43
CA ALA A 753 -25.31 -2.89 -1.06
C ALA A 753 -24.23 -2.65 -2.12
N THR A 754 -22.97 -2.56 -1.68
CA THR A 754 -21.80 -2.70 -2.57
C THR A 754 -21.34 -4.15 -2.48
N VAL A 755 -21.18 -4.85 -3.62
CA VAL A 755 -21.00 -6.31 -3.64
C VAL A 755 -19.66 -6.79 -3.05
N ARG A 756 -19.58 -8.07 -2.68
CA ARG A 756 -18.37 -8.74 -2.18
C ARG A 756 -17.15 -8.41 -3.05
N GLY A 757 -16.04 -8.09 -2.40
CA GLY A 757 -14.78 -7.70 -3.07
C GLY A 757 -14.71 -6.24 -3.54
N ASP A 758 -15.77 -5.44 -3.38
CA ASP A 758 -15.78 -4.02 -3.73
C ASP A 758 -15.98 -3.10 -2.50
N VAL A 759 -15.20 -2.02 -2.46
CA VAL A 759 -15.14 -1.03 -1.38
C VAL A 759 -15.77 0.32 -1.76
N HIS A 760 -16.15 0.51 -3.02
CA HIS A 760 -16.50 1.83 -3.55
C HIS A 760 -17.98 2.17 -3.33
N ASP A 761 -18.32 2.58 -2.11
CA ASP A 761 -19.68 2.97 -1.75
C ASP A 761 -20.15 4.32 -2.30
N ILE A 762 -19.26 5.19 -2.79
CA ILE A 762 -19.57 6.57 -3.21
C ILE A 762 -20.81 6.62 -4.11
N GLY A 763 -20.91 5.72 -5.09
CA GLY A 763 -22.09 5.61 -5.96
C GLY A 763 -23.35 5.16 -5.21
N LYS A 764 -23.25 4.12 -4.39
CA LYS A 764 -24.36 3.54 -3.60
C LYS A 764 -24.85 4.47 -2.49
N ASN A 765 -23.97 5.18 -1.78
CA ASN A 765 -24.33 6.21 -0.81
C ASN A 765 -24.99 7.43 -1.48
N LEU A 766 -24.58 7.77 -2.71
CA LEU A 766 -25.26 8.80 -3.50
C LEU A 766 -26.67 8.34 -3.95
N VAL A 767 -26.84 7.05 -4.28
CA VAL A 767 -28.17 6.44 -4.53
C VAL A 767 -29.03 6.48 -3.27
N ASP A 768 -28.50 6.07 -2.11
CA ASP A 768 -29.18 6.17 -0.81
C ASP A 768 -29.67 7.60 -0.54
N ILE A 769 -28.75 8.57 -0.51
CA ILE A 769 -29.06 9.98 -0.26
C ILE A 769 -30.16 10.49 -1.23
N ILE A 770 -30.14 10.08 -2.49
CA ILE A 770 -31.15 10.49 -3.47
C ILE A 770 -32.50 9.77 -3.26
N LEU A 771 -32.53 8.47 -2.98
CA LEU A 771 -33.77 7.72 -2.75
C LEU A 771 -34.42 8.10 -1.40
N SER A 772 -33.63 8.19 -0.33
CA SER A 772 -34.05 8.64 1.00
C SER A 772 -34.64 10.05 0.96
N ASN A 773 -33.96 11.01 0.30
CA ASN A 773 -34.50 12.37 0.10
C ASN A 773 -35.74 12.44 -0.84
N ASN A 774 -36.11 11.33 -1.49
CA ASN A 774 -37.32 11.20 -2.33
C ASN A 774 -38.43 10.36 -1.68
N GLY A 775 -38.34 10.08 -0.37
CA GLY A 775 -39.38 9.41 0.41
C GLY A 775 -39.37 7.88 0.37
N TYR A 776 -38.30 7.27 -0.14
CA TYR A 776 -38.08 5.83 -0.04
C TYR A 776 -37.45 5.45 1.30
N ASN A 777 -37.78 4.25 1.78
CA ASN A 777 -37.10 3.62 2.90
C ASN A 777 -35.86 2.87 2.37
N VAL A 778 -34.67 3.33 2.72
CA VAL A 778 -33.41 2.75 2.23
C VAL A 778 -32.72 1.97 3.35
N VAL A 779 -32.48 0.69 3.11
CA VAL A 779 -31.69 -0.19 3.97
C VAL A 779 -30.30 -0.31 3.36
N ASN A 780 -29.37 0.54 3.79
CA ASN A 780 -28.02 0.59 3.25
C ASN A 780 -27.07 -0.33 4.04
N LEU A 781 -26.61 -1.41 3.40
CA LEU A 781 -25.76 -2.45 4.00
C LEU A 781 -24.24 -2.18 3.89
N GLY A 782 -23.82 -0.99 3.47
CA GLY A 782 -22.39 -0.66 3.43
C GLY A 782 -21.63 -1.22 2.21
N ILE A 783 -20.51 -1.90 2.44
CA ILE A 783 -19.53 -2.36 1.42
C ILE A 783 -19.17 -3.84 1.57
N LYS A 784 -18.49 -4.41 0.56
CA LYS A 784 -18.02 -5.80 0.52
C LYS A 784 -19.10 -6.88 0.79
N GLN A 785 -20.39 -6.56 0.59
CA GLN A 785 -21.50 -7.38 1.09
C GLN A 785 -21.68 -8.70 0.31
N PRO A 786 -21.78 -9.86 0.99
CA PRO A 786 -22.13 -11.13 0.38
C PRO A 786 -23.63 -11.19 0.06
N VAL A 787 -24.01 -12.04 -0.90
CA VAL A 787 -25.41 -12.21 -1.33
C VAL A 787 -26.34 -12.71 -0.22
N SER A 788 -25.83 -13.45 0.77
CA SER A 788 -26.58 -13.86 1.97
C SER A 788 -27.11 -12.66 2.76
N ALA A 789 -26.21 -11.76 3.20
CA ALA A 789 -26.57 -10.56 3.95
C ALA A 789 -27.54 -9.65 3.18
N ILE A 790 -27.36 -9.53 1.86
CA ILE A 790 -28.27 -8.78 0.98
C ILE A 790 -29.69 -9.37 0.99
N LEU A 791 -29.82 -10.70 1.02
CA LEU A 791 -31.10 -11.41 1.02
C LEU A 791 -31.75 -11.47 2.41
N GLU A 792 -30.97 -11.64 3.46
CA GLU A 792 -31.45 -11.66 4.85
C GLU A 792 -32.05 -10.31 5.22
N ALA A 793 -31.37 -9.21 4.91
CA ALA A 793 -31.92 -7.86 5.06
C ALA A 793 -33.14 -7.60 4.15
N ALA A 794 -33.19 -8.22 2.97
CA ALA A 794 -34.32 -8.06 2.06
C ALA A 794 -35.61 -8.75 2.58
N ASP A 795 -35.49 -9.88 3.29
CA ASP A 795 -36.63 -10.52 3.97
C ASP A 795 -36.98 -9.80 5.29
N GLU A 796 -35.98 -9.50 6.15
CA GLU A 796 -36.20 -8.82 7.45
C GLU A 796 -36.94 -7.49 7.27
N HIS A 797 -36.42 -6.61 6.41
CA HIS A 797 -36.99 -5.29 6.15
C HIS A 797 -38.07 -5.30 5.05
N LYS A 798 -38.38 -6.47 4.47
CA LYS A 798 -39.39 -6.67 3.42
C LYS A 798 -39.19 -5.72 2.25
N ALA A 799 -37.99 -5.78 1.67
CA ALA A 799 -37.59 -4.95 0.56
C ALA A 799 -38.52 -5.14 -0.65
N ASP A 800 -38.84 -4.04 -1.33
CA ASP A 800 -39.55 -4.09 -2.59
C ASP A 800 -38.64 -4.31 -3.79
N VAL A 801 -37.36 -3.95 -3.65
CA VAL A 801 -36.31 -3.96 -4.67
C VAL A 801 -34.95 -4.19 -3.98
N ILE A 802 -34.02 -4.86 -4.66
CA ILE A 802 -32.60 -4.97 -4.26
C ILE A 802 -31.75 -4.13 -5.22
N GLY A 803 -30.89 -3.26 -4.69
CA GLY A 803 -29.92 -2.48 -5.45
C GLY A 803 -28.49 -2.91 -5.14
N MET A 804 -27.73 -3.34 -6.15
CA MET A 804 -26.33 -3.73 -6.00
C MET A 804 -25.41 -2.80 -6.78
N SER A 805 -24.30 -2.41 -6.15
CA SER A 805 -23.29 -1.53 -6.74
C SER A 805 -21.86 -2.07 -6.68
N GLY A 806 -21.03 -1.56 -7.59
CA GLY A 806 -19.63 -1.97 -7.76
C GLY A 806 -18.92 -1.12 -8.81
N LEU A 807 -17.70 -0.67 -8.50
CA LEU A 807 -16.85 0.12 -9.38
C LEU A 807 -15.91 -0.77 -10.21
N LEU A 808 -15.46 -1.90 -9.65
CA LEU A 808 -14.42 -2.74 -10.25
C LEU A 808 -14.97 -3.72 -11.29
N VAL A 809 -14.14 -4.10 -12.27
CA VAL A 809 -14.50 -5.09 -13.30
C VAL A 809 -14.83 -6.45 -12.70
N LYS A 810 -14.10 -6.90 -11.65
CA LYS A 810 -14.43 -8.12 -10.89
C LYS A 810 -15.85 -8.07 -10.30
N SER A 811 -16.31 -6.92 -9.84
CA SER A 811 -17.64 -6.75 -9.23
C SER A 811 -18.79 -7.06 -10.20
N THR A 812 -18.57 -6.91 -11.50
CA THR A 812 -19.55 -7.29 -12.53
C THR A 812 -19.73 -8.81 -12.66
N VAL A 813 -18.73 -9.59 -12.23
CA VAL A 813 -18.78 -11.06 -12.14
C VAL A 813 -19.50 -11.45 -10.85
N ILE A 814 -19.14 -10.85 -9.71
CA ILE A 814 -19.84 -11.07 -8.43
C ILE A 814 -21.33 -10.71 -8.53
N MET A 815 -21.69 -9.64 -9.26
CA MET A 815 -23.10 -9.30 -9.53
C MET A 815 -23.82 -10.38 -10.35
N LYS A 816 -23.14 -11.03 -11.28
CA LYS A 816 -23.69 -12.16 -12.04
C LYS A 816 -23.90 -13.37 -11.13
N GLU A 817 -22.88 -13.74 -10.35
CA GLU A 817 -22.93 -14.83 -9.37
C GLU A 817 -24.08 -14.62 -8.37
N ASN A 818 -24.27 -13.39 -7.88
CA ASN A 818 -25.38 -13.04 -7.00
C ASN A 818 -26.76 -13.28 -7.68
N LEU A 819 -26.94 -12.90 -8.95
CA LEU A 819 -28.18 -13.17 -9.69
C LEU A 819 -28.41 -14.68 -9.92
N GLU A 820 -27.34 -15.43 -10.19
CA GLU A 820 -27.38 -16.88 -10.33
C GLU A 820 -27.72 -17.58 -9.00
N GLU A 821 -27.31 -17.03 -7.87
CA GLU A 821 -27.70 -17.49 -6.53
C GLU A 821 -29.17 -17.16 -6.19
N LEU A 822 -29.66 -15.95 -6.51
CA LEU A 822 -31.08 -15.60 -6.35
C LEU A 822 -31.99 -16.51 -7.19
N ASN A 823 -31.56 -16.88 -8.39
CA ASN A 823 -32.23 -17.90 -9.22
C ASN A 823 -32.25 -19.26 -8.53
N GLN A 824 -31.11 -19.74 -8.02
CA GLN A 824 -30.99 -21.06 -7.38
C GLN A 824 -31.84 -21.17 -6.10
N ARG A 825 -31.96 -20.07 -5.34
CA ARG A 825 -32.86 -19.97 -4.17
C ARG A 825 -34.34 -19.76 -4.52
N GLY A 826 -34.66 -19.52 -5.80
CA GLY A 826 -36.03 -19.30 -6.28
C GLY A 826 -36.62 -17.93 -5.93
N LEU A 827 -35.80 -16.97 -5.48
CA LEU A 827 -36.23 -15.66 -4.98
C LEU A 827 -36.39 -14.61 -6.08
N ALA A 828 -36.04 -14.96 -7.31
CA ALA A 828 -36.00 -14.04 -8.44
C ALA A 828 -37.37 -13.41 -8.79
N THR A 829 -38.47 -14.10 -8.51
CA THR A 829 -39.83 -13.57 -8.71
C THR A 829 -40.26 -12.54 -7.67
N ASP A 830 -39.63 -12.52 -6.50
CA ASP A 830 -40.05 -11.69 -5.36
C ASP A 830 -39.24 -10.39 -5.26
N TYR A 831 -37.96 -10.42 -5.68
CA TYR A 831 -37.06 -9.26 -5.66
C TYR A 831 -36.62 -8.81 -7.07
N PRO A 832 -37.18 -7.72 -7.60
CA PRO A 832 -36.58 -6.97 -8.70
C PRO A 832 -35.20 -6.42 -8.31
N VAL A 833 -34.27 -6.40 -9.25
CA VAL A 833 -32.87 -5.98 -9.03
C VAL A 833 -32.51 -4.76 -9.87
N ILE A 834 -31.88 -3.76 -9.24
CA ILE A 834 -31.22 -2.65 -9.92
C ILE A 834 -29.71 -2.81 -9.78
N LEU A 835 -28.99 -2.84 -10.90
CA LEU A 835 -27.53 -2.87 -10.93
C LEU A 835 -26.97 -1.52 -11.41
N GLY A 836 -25.93 -0.99 -10.76
CA GLY A 836 -25.30 0.27 -11.17
C GLY A 836 -23.89 0.47 -10.63
N GLY A 837 -23.02 1.11 -11.41
CA GLY A 837 -21.61 1.33 -11.05
C GLY A 837 -20.69 1.31 -12.28
N ALA A 838 -19.47 1.83 -12.16
CA ALA A 838 -18.68 2.27 -13.31
C ALA A 838 -18.23 1.14 -14.28
N ALA A 839 -18.00 -0.07 -13.79
CA ALA A 839 -17.62 -1.20 -14.64
C ALA A 839 -18.80 -1.85 -15.38
N LEU A 840 -20.05 -1.58 -14.99
CA LEU A 840 -21.23 -2.11 -15.66
C LEU A 840 -21.53 -1.33 -16.94
N THR A 841 -22.00 -2.03 -17.96
CA THR A 841 -22.61 -1.40 -19.14
C THR A 841 -24.09 -1.74 -19.21
N ARG A 842 -24.90 -0.83 -19.78
CA ARG A 842 -26.34 -1.10 -19.98
C ARG A 842 -26.58 -2.37 -20.78
N ALA A 843 -25.79 -2.62 -21.82
CA ALA A 843 -25.95 -3.82 -22.65
C ALA A 843 -25.72 -5.10 -21.83
N TYR A 844 -24.69 -5.13 -20.99
CA TYR A 844 -24.42 -6.28 -20.12
C TYR A 844 -25.58 -6.55 -19.14
N VAL A 845 -26.18 -5.50 -18.56
CA VAL A 845 -27.26 -5.66 -17.58
C VAL A 845 -28.63 -5.91 -18.22
N GLU A 846 -28.99 -5.17 -19.27
CA GLU A 846 -30.30 -5.25 -19.95
C GLU A 846 -30.34 -6.33 -21.06
N GLN A 847 -29.24 -7.04 -21.30
CA GLN A 847 -29.20 -8.21 -22.20
C GLN A 847 -28.58 -9.41 -21.49
N ASP A 848 -27.26 -9.45 -21.29
CA ASP A 848 -26.57 -10.66 -20.82
C ASP A 848 -27.05 -11.14 -19.43
N LEU A 849 -27.13 -10.23 -18.45
CA LEU A 849 -27.65 -10.54 -17.11
C LEU A 849 -29.19 -10.67 -17.06
N HIS A 850 -29.90 -10.08 -18.00
CA HIS A 850 -31.36 -10.24 -18.14
C HIS A 850 -31.75 -11.57 -18.78
N GLU A 851 -30.88 -12.15 -19.63
CA GLU A 851 -31.04 -13.53 -20.13
C GLU A 851 -30.68 -14.58 -19.05
N ILE A 852 -29.92 -14.20 -18.01
CA ILE A 852 -29.55 -15.05 -16.88
C ILE A 852 -30.58 -14.99 -15.75
N TYR A 853 -31.03 -13.80 -15.34
CA TYR A 853 -31.94 -13.64 -14.19
C TYR A 853 -33.39 -14.01 -14.55
N GLN A 854 -34.02 -14.87 -13.74
CA GLN A 854 -35.42 -15.28 -13.94
C GLN A 854 -36.42 -14.20 -13.46
N GLY A 855 -35.92 -13.17 -12.78
CA GLY A 855 -36.66 -12.03 -12.28
C GLY A 855 -36.45 -10.77 -13.12
N GLU A 856 -36.92 -9.64 -12.59
CA GLU A 856 -36.78 -8.36 -13.29
C GLU A 856 -35.48 -7.65 -12.87
N VAL A 857 -34.52 -7.53 -13.80
CA VAL A 857 -33.24 -6.82 -13.58
C VAL A 857 -33.10 -5.59 -14.50
N ARG A 858 -32.63 -4.46 -13.98
CA ARG A 858 -32.45 -3.20 -14.71
C ARG A 858 -31.13 -2.49 -14.40
N TYR A 859 -30.66 -1.71 -15.37
CA TYR A 859 -29.46 -0.89 -15.24
C TYR A 859 -29.78 0.53 -14.78
N ALA A 860 -29.16 0.96 -13.68
CA ALA A 860 -29.05 2.36 -13.29
C ALA A 860 -27.64 2.86 -13.59
N ARG A 861 -27.49 3.72 -14.61
CA ARG A 861 -26.20 4.38 -14.91
C ARG A 861 -25.79 5.40 -13.84
N ASP A 862 -26.77 5.94 -13.13
CA ASP A 862 -26.66 6.99 -12.12
C ASP A 862 -27.83 6.89 -11.13
N ALA A 863 -27.74 7.60 -10.00
CA ALA A 863 -28.75 7.58 -8.94
C ALA A 863 -30.12 8.14 -9.34
N PHE A 864 -30.21 9.01 -10.35
CA PHE A 864 -31.49 9.54 -10.85
C PHE A 864 -32.17 8.55 -11.80
N GLU A 865 -31.42 7.72 -12.51
CA GLU A 865 -31.98 6.54 -13.19
C GLU A 865 -32.44 5.49 -12.18
N GLY A 866 -31.69 5.25 -11.10
CA GLY A 866 -32.14 4.42 -9.97
C GLY A 866 -33.48 4.89 -9.40
N LEU A 867 -33.63 6.18 -9.14
CA LEU A 867 -34.89 6.80 -8.70
C LEU A 867 -36.06 6.54 -9.68
N ARG A 868 -35.87 6.79 -10.98
CA ARG A 868 -36.91 6.54 -12.01
C ARG A 868 -37.31 5.07 -12.12
N LEU A 869 -36.35 4.16 -11.96
CA LEU A 869 -36.62 2.72 -11.95
C LEU A 869 -37.40 2.32 -10.69
N MET A 870 -37.07 2.89 -9.53
CA MET A 870 -37.78 2.67 -8.28
C MET A 870 -39.24 3.17 -8.33
N ASP A 871 -39.48 4.37 -8.88
CA ASP A 871 -40.82 4.90 -9.14
C ASP A 871 -41.65 3.94 -10.03
N ALA A 872 -41.05 3.40 -11.10
CA ALA A 872 -41.72 2.48 -12.01
C ALA A 872 -42.00 1.10 -11.38
N LEU A 873 -41.03 0.52 -10.65
CA LEU A 873 -41.16 -0.79 -9.99
C LEU A 873 -42.26 -0.77 -8.93
N ILE A 874 -42.30 0.26 -8.06
CA ILE A 874 -43.37 0.37 -7.07
C ILE A 874 -44.71 0.72 -7.72
N GLY A 875 -44.72 1.55 -8.78
CA GLY A 875 -45.94 1.82 -9.54
C GLY A 875 -46.60 0.54 -10.08
N ILE A 876 -45.79 -0.40 -10.59
CA ILE A 876 -46.25 -1.73 -11.01
C ILE A 876 -46.72 -2.56 -9.80
N LYS A 877 -45.91 -2.64 -8.74
CA LYS A 877 -46.22 -3.45 -7.52
C LYS A 877 -47.50 -2.98 -6.80
N ARG A 878 -47.81 -1.68 -6.84
CA ARG A 878 -49.06 -1.08 -6.31
C ARG A 878 -50.23 -1.07 -7.31
N GLY A 879 -50.03 -1.53 -8.55
CA GLY A 879 -51.08 -1.61 -9.57
C GLY A 879 -51.53 -0.25 -10.13
N VAL A 880 -50.65 0.74 -10.15
CA VAL A 880 -50.96 2.11 -10.61
C VAL A 880 -51.28 2.10 -12.13
N PRO A 881 -52.45 2.59 -12.57
CA PRO A 881 -52.83 2.54 -13.98
C PRO A 881 -51.85 3.28 -14.90
N GLY A 882 -51.14 2.52 -15.74
CA GLY A 882 -50.17 3.04 -16.71
C GLY A 882 -48.71 2.98 -16.27
N ALA A 883 -48.40 2.50 -15.05
CA ALA A 883 -47.02 2.23 -14.65
C ALA A 883 -46.42 1.10 -15.53
N GLN A 884 -45.29 1.39 -16.17
CA GLN A 884 -44.53 0.44 -17.00
C GLN A 884 -43.04 0.72 -16.86
N LEU A 885 -42.22 -0.33 -16.93
CA LEU A 885 -40.77 -0.18 -17.03
C LEU A 885 -40.36 0.28 -18.44
N PRO A 886 -39.23 1.01 -18.59
CA PRO A 886 -38.66 1.32 -19.89
C PRO A 886 -38.37 0.05 -20.71
N GLU A 887 -38.55 0.12 -22.03
CA GLU A 887 -38.14 -0.95 -22.95
C GLU A 887 -36.62 -1.21 -22.86
N LEU A 888 -36.26 -2.50 -22.75
CA LEU A 888 -34.87 -2.98 -22.71
C LEU A 888 -34.10 -2.59 -23.97
N ARG A 889 -32.93 -1.96 -23.81
CA ARG A 889 -32.14 -1.41 -24.92
C ARG A 889 -31.14 -2.42 -25.47
N GLN A 890 -31.65 -3.40 -26.20
CA GLN A 890 -30.83 -4.39 -26.93
C GLN A 890 -29.73 -3.74 -27.78
N ARG A 891 -28.57 -4.40 -27.85
CA ARG A 891 -27.34 -3.93 -28.50
C ARG A 891 -27.52 -3.66 -30.01
N ARG A 892 -27.75 -2.41 -30.39
CA ARG A 892 -27.76 -1.95 -31.80
C ARG A 892 -26.35 -1.85 -32.41
N VAL A 893 -25.63 -2.97 -32.46
CA VAL A 893 -24.34 -3.08 -33.17
C VAL A 893 -24.48 -4.11 -34.27
N ARG A 894 -24.19 -3.69 -35.51
CA ARG A 894 -24.16 -4.57 -36.68
C ARG A 894 -22.99 -5.55 -36.51
N ALA A 895 -23.24 -6.85 -36.55
CA ALA A 895 -22.21 -7.85 -36.29
C ALA A 895 -21.01 -7.70 -37.25
N ALA A 896 -19.87 -7.30 -36.70
CA ALA A 896 -18.56 -7.44 -37.30
C ALA A 896 -17.87 -8.58 -36.53
N THR A 897 -17.69 -9.71 -37.19
CA THR A 897 -16.92 -10.83 -36.65
C THR A 897 -15.45 -10.43 -36.59
N VAL A 898 -14.95 -10.23 -35.37
CA VAL A 898 -13.52 -10.27 -35.06
C VAL A 898 -13.29 -11.64 -34.44
N GLU A 899 -12.47 -12.45 -35.09
CA GLU A 899 -12.05 -13.75 -34.57
C GLU A 899 -11.00 -13.50 -33.48
N ILE A 900 -11.10 -14.24 -32.36
CA ILE A 900 -10.13 -14.23 -31.27
C ILE A 900 -9.34 -15.55 -31.37
N GLU A 901 -8.01 -15.48 -31.41
CA GLU A 901 -7.13 -16.65 -31.27
C GLU A 901 -6.77 -16.86 -29.78
N ASP A 902 -7.02 -18.04 -29.24
CA ASP A 902 -6.54 -18.44 -27.90
C ASP A 902 -5.03 -18.77 -27.91
N ARG A 903 -4.31 -18.46 -26.81
CA ARG A 903 -2.91 -18.88 -26.55
C ARG A 903 -2.64 -19.10 -25.04
N PRO A 904 -1.63 -19.91 -24.63
CA PRO A 904 -1.38 -20.29 -23.22
C PRO A 904 -0.50 -19.31 -22.40
N GLU A 905 -0.11 -19.71 -21.17
CA GLU A 905 0.62 -18.92 -20.15
C GLU A 905 2.01 -19.49 -19.76
N GLU A 906 2.96 -18.67 -19.27
CA GLU A 906 4.40 -19.03 -19.00
C GLU A 906 5.04 -18.38 -17.72
N GLY A 907 6.06 -19.00 -17.08
CA GLY A 907 7.06 -18.33 -16.17
C GLY A 907 6.70 -17.98 -14.69
N ALA A 908 7.70 -17.81 -13.78
CA ALA A 908 7.47 -17.81 -12.29
C ALA A 908 8.39 -16.89 -11.38
N VAL A 909 9.10 -17.32 -10.27
CA VAL A 909 10.47 -17.11 -9.48
C VAL A 909 10.38 -16.10 -8.29
N ARG A 910 11.50 -15.68 -7.69
CA ARG A 910 11.85 -15.37 -6.27
C ARG A 910 12.95 -14.17 -6.50
N SER A 911 13.57 -13.14 -5.78
CA SER A 911 13.80 -12.35 -4.49
C SER A 911 15.34 -12.03 -4.30
N ASP A 912 15.82 -11.10 -3.45
CA ASP A 912 17.27 -10.87 -3.12
C ASP A 912 17.51 -9.89 -2.00
N VAL A 913 16.48 -9.54 -1.23
CA VAL A 913 16.77 -8.97 0.08
C VAL A 913 17.78 -9.87 0.72
N ALA A 914 18.67 -9.24 1.46
CA ALA A 914 19.72 -10.00 2.01
C ALA A 914 19.82 -10.00 3.50
N THR A 915 20.92 -10.58 3.87
CA THR A 915 20.93 -11.91 4.45
C THR A 915 22.15 -11.91 5.31
N ASP A 916 23.30 -11.54 4.81
CA ASP A 916 24.45 -11.33 5.63
C ASP A 916 24.33 -10.64 6.98
N ASN A 917 23.48 -9.62 7.15
CA ASN A 917 22.44 -9.53 8.19
C ASN A 917 22.64 -10.51 9.39
N PRO A 918 22.59 -10.10 10.68
CA PRO A 918 22.67 -10.95 11.86
C PRO A 918 21.20 -10.95 12.46
N VAL A 919 20.83 -11.37 13.69
CA VAL A 919 19.41 -11.26 14.24
C VAL A 919 19.12 -11.15 15.75
N PRO A 920 18.27 -10.22 16.31
CA PRO A 920 17.63 -10.46 17.60
C PRO A 920 16.87 -11.71 17.98
N GLU A 921 16.88 -11.77 19.29
CA GLU A 921 15.98 -12.47 20.13
C GLU A 921 15.22 -11.41 20.95
N PRO A 922 14.47 -11.83 21.96
CA PRO A 922 13.69 -10.95 22.80
C PRO A 922 14.11 -11.03 24.28
N PRO A 923 13.66 -10.08 25.13
CA PRO A 923 13.78 -10.22 26.57
C PRO A 923 12.71 -11.17 27.15
N PHE A 924 12.04 -11.93 26.28
CA PHE A 924 11.16 -13.08 26.53
C PHE A 924 10.63 -13.67 25.23
N ARG A 925 10.64 -15.00 25.04
CA ARG A 925 9.72 -15.66 24.10
C ARG A 925 8.35 -15.84 24.81
N GLY A 926 7.23 -16.00 24.09
CA GLY A 926 5.86 -15.99 24.60
C GLY A 926 5.15 -14.62 24.63
N THR A 927 3.99 -14.50 25.31
CA THR A 927 3.08 -13.33 25.23
C THR A 927 2.77 -12.61 26.54
N ARG A 928 2.62 -11.27 26.48
CA ARG A 928 2.33 -10.34 27.59
C ARG A 928 1.10 -9.48 27.29
N VAL A 929 0.30 -9.20 28.33
CA VAL A 929 -0.92 -8.36 28.26
C VAL A 929 -0.73 -7.12 29.12
N ILE A 930 -1.04 -5.94 28.59
CA ILE A 930 -1.06 -4.65 29.32
C ILE A 930 -2.42 -3.97 29.13
N LYS A 931 -2.99 -3.43 30.22
CA LYS A 931 -4.31 -2.78 30.22
C LYS A 931 -4.28 -1.47 30.99
N GLY A 932 -5.27 -0.61 30.74
CA GLY A 932 -5.44 0.65 31.45
C GLY A 932 -4.41 1.70 31.04
N ILE A 933 -3.90 1.57 29.81
CA ILE A 933 -2.98 2.51 29.19
C ILE A 933 -3.70 3.87 29.12
N GLN A 934 -3.06 4.93 29.60
CA GLN A 934 -3.76 6.19 29.82
C GLN A 934 -3.93 6.94 28.50
N LEU A 935 -5.07 7.61 28.29
CA LEU A 935 -5.32 8.34 27.02
C LEU A 935 -4.17 9.28 26.66
N LYS A 936 -3.62 10.02 27.62
CA LYS A 936 -2.44 10.89 27.44
C LYS A 936 -1.18 10.20 26.86
N GLU A 937 -1.06 8.88 27.01
CA GLU A 937 0.14 8.10 26.63
C GLU A 937 0.12 7.76 25.14
N TYR A 938 -1.07 7.56 24.55
CA TYR A 938 -1.25 7.25 23.13
C TYR A 938 -2.04 8.30 22.34
N ALA A 939 -2.75 9.24 22.97
CA ALA A 939 -3.33 10.39 22.27
C ALA A 939 -2.27 11.38 21.77
N GLY A 940 -1.07 11.36 22.35
CA GLY A 940 0.09 11.99 21.72
C GLY A 940 0.45 11.35 20.38
N TRP A 941 0.12 10.07 20.21
CA TRP A 941 0.36 9.23 19.03
C TRP A 941 -0.88 9.17 18.12
N LEU A 942 -1.82 10.10 18.27
CA LEU A 942 -2.98 10.25 17.39
C LEU A 942 -2.58 10.94 16.08
N ASP A 943 -2.80 10.28 14.95
CA ASP A 943 -2.61 10.91 13.64
C ASP A 943 -3.75 11.91 13.38
N GLU A 944 -3.58 13.13 13.92
CA GLU A 944 -4.46 14.29 13.65
C GLU A 944 -4.66 14.50 12.15
N GLY A 945 -3.65 14.18 11.36
CA GLY A 945 -3.68 14.20 9.91
C GLY A 945 -4.75 13.31 9.32
N ALA A 946 -4.59 11.99 9.43
CA ALA A 946 -5.49 10.96 8.93
C ALA A 946 -6.91 11.10 9.53
N LEU A 947 -7.01 11.49 10.80
CA LEU A 947 -8.25 11.88 11.45
C LEU A 947 -8.96 13.03 10.74
N PHE A 948 -8.35 14.21 10.69
CA PHE A 948 -8.95 15.39 10.08
C PHE A 948 -9.07 15.26 8.55
N LYS A 949 -8.28 14.39 7.91
CA LYS A 949 -8.22 14.12 6.47
C LYS A 949 -9.31 13.22 5.96
N GLY A 950 -9.27 11.97 6.42
CA GLY A 950 -9.98 10.84 5.83
C GLY A 950 -11.29 10.68 6.56
N GLN A 951 -11.20 10.62 7.89
CA GLN A 951 -12.37 10.37 8.73
C GLN A 951 -13.29 11.60 8.83
N TRP A 952 -12.74 12.79 9.10
CA TRP A 952 -13.55 14.02 9.29
C TRP A 952 -13.68 14.89 8.02
N GLY A 953 -12.95 14.57 6.96
CA GLY A 953 -13.08 15.25 5.66
C GLY A 953 -12.77 16.76 5.64
N LEU A 954 -12.04 17.30 6.62
CA LEU A 954 -11.73 18.74 6.74
C LEU A 954 -10.76 19.19 5.63
N LYS A 955 -11.30 19.54 4.46
CA LYS A 955 -10.52 19.97 3.28
C LYS A 955 -10.46 21.49 3.14
N GLN A 956 -9.28 22.01 2.83
CA GLN A 956 -9.11 23.42 2.49
C GLN A 956 -9.97 23.81 1.28
N ALA A 957 -10.59 24.99 1.34
CA ALA A 957 -11.51 25.44 0.30
C ALA A 957 -10.80 25.61 -1.05
N ARG A 958 -11.35 24.98 -2.11
CA ARG A 958 -10.81 25.01 -3.49
C ARG A 958 -10.82 26.39 -4.19
N SER A 959 -11.17 27.47 -3.48
CA SER A 959 -10.99 28.86 -3.95
C SER A 959 -10.40 29.70 -2.82
N GLY A 960 -9.40 30.54 -3.15
CA GLY A 960 -8.51 31.23 -2.21
C GLY A 960 -9.10 32.37 -1.37
N ASP A 961 -10.39 32.29 -1.04
CA ASP A 961 -11.09 33.16 -0.07
C ASP A 961 -11.61 32.39 1.16
N GLY A 962 -11.48 31.06 1.17
CA GLY A 962 -11.73 30.26 2.37
C GLY A 962 -10.49 30.19 3.28
N PRO A 963 -10.65 29.65 4.50
CA PRO A 963 -9.53 29.49 5.43
C PRO A 963 -8.57 28.41 4.91
N THR A 964 -7.30 28.53 5.28
CA THR A 964 -6.28 27.50 5.06
C THR A 964 -6.59 26.22 5.85
N TYR A 965 -5.97 25.09 5.48
CA TYR A 965 -6.18 23.85 6.23
C TYR A 965 -5.80 24.00 7.71
N GLU A 966 -4.63 24.54 8.06
CA GLU A 966 -4.26 24.70 9.47
C GLU A 966 -5.08 25.79 10.19
N GLU A 967 -5.68 26.76 9.48
CA GLU A 967 -6.73 27.60 10.06
C GLU A 967 -8.04 26.83 10.31
N LEU A 968 -8.40 25.85 9.47
CA LEU A 968 -9.51 24.93 9.73
C LEU A 968 -9.19 23.96 10.88
N VAL A 969 -7.94 23.51 11.02
CA VAL A 969 -7.51 22.70 12.18
C VAL A 969 -7.56 23.52 13.46
N GLU A 970 -6.85 24.65 13.54
CA GLU A 970 -6.78 25.43 14.78
C GLU A 970 -8.12 26.09 15.16
N ARG A 971 -9.02 26.34 14.20
CA ARG A 971 -10.35 26.91 14.47
C ARG A 971 -11.46 25.88 14.65
N GLU A 972 -11.36 24.70 14.03
CA GLU A 972 -12.46 23.72 13.99
C GLU A 972 -12.02 22.27 14.27
N GLY A 973 -10.87 21.83 13.75
CA GLY A 973 -10.31 20.48 14.00
C GLY A 973 -9.84 20.29 15.45
N ARG A 974 -8.72 20.89 15.83
CA ARG A 974 -8.12 20.82 17.18
C ARG A 974 -9.09 21.25 18.30
N PRO A 975 -9.94 22.28 18.15
CA PRO A 975 -10.96 22.60 19.16
C PRO A 975 -12.00 21.51 19.36
N ARG A 976 -12.49 20.85 18.28
CA ARG A 976 -13.39 19.70 18.42
C ARG A 976 -12.67 18.45 18.90
N LEU A 977 -11.44 18.21 18.46
CA LEU A 977 -10.61 17.11 18.94
C LEU A 977 -10.38 17.23 20.45
N ARG A 978 -10.02 18.41 20.97
CA ARG A 978 -9.95 18.62 22.43
C ARG A 978 -11.32 18.39 23.09
N GLY A 979 -12.40 18.94 22.55
CA GLY A 979 -13.75 18.70 23.09
C GLY A 979 -14.15 17.22 23.12
N LEU A 980 -13.75 16.44 22.12
CA LEU A 980 -14.01 14.99 22.05
C LEU A 980 -13.04 14.19 22.93
N LEU A 981 -11.74 14.51 22.98
CA LEU A 981 -10.79 13.86 23.91
C LEU A 981 -11.14 14.15 25.37
N ASP A 982 -11.48 15.39 25.71
CA ASP A 982 -11.96 15.79 27.04
C ASP A 982 -13.25 15.04 27.39
N ARG A 983 -14.18 14.87 26.44
CA ARG A 983 -15.39 14.04 26.62
C ARG A 983 -15.04 12.57 26.83
N LEU A 984 -14.22 11.99 25.96
CA LEU A 984 -13.79 10.57 26.04
C LEU A 984 -13.10 10.25 27.37
N GLN A 985 -12.32 11.19 27.90
CA GLN A 985 -11.69 11.09 29.21
C GLN A 985 -12.65 11.36 30.38
N THR A 986 -13.59 12.31 30.25
CA THR A 986 -14.56 12.66 31.31
C THR A 986 -15.65 11.60 31.47
N ASP A 987 -16.21 11.12 30.36
CA ASP A 987 -17.25 10.09 30.31
C ASP A 987 -16.66 8.67 30.44
N ASN A 988 -15.32 8.54 30.44
CA ASN A 988 -14.55 7.29 30.50
C ASN A 988 -15.03 6.25 29.46
N LEU A 989 -14.97 6.65 28.19
CA LEU A 989 -15.48 5.89 27.04
C LEU A 989 -14.42 5.01 26.36
N LEU A 990 -13.17 5.07 26.81
CA LEU A 990 -12.03 4.32 26.27
C LEU A 990 -11.51 3.31 27.30
N GLU A 991 -11.21 2.09 26.86
CA GLU A 991 -10.72 0.98 27.68
C GLU A 991 -9.42 0.41 27.09
N ALA A 992 -8.44 1.29 26.83
CA ALA A 992 -7.20 0.99 26.13
C ALA A 992 -6.41 -0.19 26.71
N ALA A 993 -6.16 -1.18 25.86
CA ALA A 993 -5.44 -2.40 26.20
C ALA A 993 -4.71 -2.98 24.99
N VAL A 994 -3.62 -3.69 25.27
CA VAL A 994 -2.75 -4.33 24.28
C VAL A 994 -2.38 -5.72 24.80
N VAL A 995 -2.35 -6.69 23.91
CA VAL A 995 -1.60 -7.92 24.08
C VAL A 995 -0.52 -7.97 23.01
N TYR A 996 0.66 -8.45 23.36
CA TYR A 996 1.76 -8.66 22.42
C TYR A 996 2.62 -9.85 22.83
N GLY A 997 3.59 -10.24 22.02
CA GLY A 997 4.57 -11.25 22.40
C GLY A 997 5.68 -11.39 21.39
N TYR A 998 6.58 -12.33 21.65
CA TYR A 998 7.67 -12.72 20.77
C TYR A 998 7.78 -14.25 20.68
N PHE A 999 8.23 -14.80 19.56
CA PHE A 999 8.29 -16.26 19.31
C PHE A 999 9.43 -16.56 18.35
N PRO A 1000 10.09 -17.72 18.38
CA PRO A 1000 11.07 -18.10 17.35
C PRO A 1000 10.45 -18.43 15.99
N CYS A 1001 11.21 -18.72 14.89
CA CYS A 1001 10.63 -19.07 13.56
C CYS A 1001 11.41 -20.09 12.61
N VAL A 1002 11.34 -20.12 11.26
CA VAL A 1002 12.34 -20.70 10.27
C VAL A 1002 11.77 -21.01 8.84
N SER A 1003 12.25 -20.40 7.75
CA SER A 1003 11.77 -20.45 6.33
C SER A 1003 12.38 -21.46 5.37
N LYS A 1004 11.63 -21.89 4.37
CA LYS A 1004 10.19 -21.92 4.23
C LYS A 1004 9.46 -20.92 3.33
N ASP A 1005 10.08 -20.64 2.21
CA ASP A 1005 9.39 -20.38 0.95
C ASP A 1005 8.30 -19.35 0.89
N ASP A 1006 6.95 -19.60 1.03
CA ASP A 1006 5.75 -18.72 0.79
C ASP A 1006 4.77 -18.44 1.97
N ASP A 1007 5.00 -18.73 3.26
CA ASP A 1007 3.95 -18.74 4.33
C ASP A 1007 3.90 -18.03 5.80
N LEU A 1008 4.61 -17.02 6.42
CA LEU A 1008 4.72 -16.82 7.93
C LEU A 1008 6.07 -16.81 8.76
N ILE A 1009 6.13 -17.61 9.87
CA ILE A 1009 7.24 -17.99 10.82
C ILE A 1009 6.77 -17.62 12.24
N VAL A 1010 6.25 -18.61 12.97
CA VAL A 1010 6.23 -18.77 14.44
C VAL A 1010 6.58 -20.24 14.78
N LEU A 1011 7.74 -20.51 15.39
CA LEU A 1011 8.13 -21.71 16.15
C LEU A 1011 7.58 -21.61 17.56
N ASP A 1012 7.29 -22.77 18.15
CA ASP A 1012 7.12 -22.84 19.58
C ASP A 1012 8.46 -22.78 20.30
N ASP A 1013 8.39 -22.73 21.63
CA ASP A 1013 9.59 -22.59 22.44
C ASP A 1013 10.44 -23.86 22.28
N ASP A 1014 9.78 -25.03 22.36
CA ASP A 1014 10.24 -26.37 21.94
C ASP A 1014 11.00 -26.31 20.61
N GLY A 1015 10.67 -25.31 19.81
CA GLY A 1015 11.14 -25.11 18.48
C GLY A 1015 10.45 -26.06 17.53
N ASN A 1016 9.56 -26.90 18.04
CA ASN A 1016 8.46 -27.46 17.32
C ASN A 1016 7.53 -26.30 16.94
N GLU A 1017 6.35 -26.64 16.53
CA GLU A 1017 6.16 -26.50 15.12
C GLU A 1017 4.91 -25.58 15.07
N ARG A 1018 4.98 -24.22 15.19
CA ARG A 1018 3.89 -23.34 15.74
C ARG A 1018 2.76 -22.63 14.90
N THR A 1019 2.57 -22.63 13.55
CA THR A 1019 1.26 -22.29 12.84
C THR A 1019 1.09 -22.71 11.31
N ARG A 1020 0.83 -21.92 10.19
CA ARG A 1020 0.83 -22.13 8.64
C ARG A 1020 0.27 -20.98 7.63
N PHE A 1021 0.90 -20.01 6.88
CA PHE A 1021 0.25 -18.74 6.27
C PHE A 1021 0.74 -18.19 4.89
N THR A 1022 0.37 -18.64 3.69
CA THR A 1022 0.83 -17.94 2.47
C THR A 1022 0.13 -16.63 2.20
N PHE A 1023 0.78 -15.72 1.50
CA PHE A 1023 0.30 -14.40 1.09
C PHE A 1023 0.88 -14.10 -0.31
N PRO A 1024 0.65 -12.94 -0.94
CA PRO A 1024 1.17 -12.75 -2.29
C PRO A 1024 2.58 -12.24 -2.52
N ARG A 1025 3.31 -12.88 -3.43
CA ARG A 1025 4.21 -12.18 -4.38
C ARG A 1025 3.39 -11.75 -5.60
N GLN A 1026 3.83 -12.00 -6.86
CA GLN A 1026 3.53 -11.15 -8.05
C GLN A 1026 3.88 -11.92 -9.51
N ARG A 1027 3.63 -11.76 -10.96
CA ARG A 1027 3.31 -10.86 -12.35
C ARG A 1027 4.13 -9.61 -12.99
N ARG A 1028 4.01 -8.36 -12.49
CA ARG A 1028 4.69 -7.03 -12.50
C ARG A 1028 6.01 -6.53 -11.80
N GLY A 1029 6.89 -7.29 -11.15
CA GLY A 1029 8.24 -6.80 -10.74
C GLY A 1029 9.11 -7.72 -9.88
N ARG A 1030 10.19 -7.22 -9.25
CA ARG A 1030 11.10 -7.93 -8.33
C ARG A 1030 10.54 -7.98 -6.93
N ARG A 1031 10.52 -9.16 -6.34
CA ARG A 1031 9.36 -10.01 -6.67
C ARG A 1031 8.30 -9.92 -5.57
N LEU A 1032 8.28 -8.80 -4.85
CA LEU A 1032 8.27 -8.78 -3.39
C LEU A 1032 6.88 -8.78 -2.71
N CYS A 1033 6.64 -9.77 -1.84
CA CYS A 1033 5.65 -9.78 -0.76
C CYS A 1033 6.16 -9.05 0.50
N LEU A 1034 6.37 -9.70 1.65
CA LEU A 1034 6.69 -9.06 2.92
C LEU A 1034 7.32 -9.92 4.02
N ALA A 1035 8.62 -9.88 4.22
CA ALA A 1035 9.45 -10.77 5.04
C ALA A 1035 10.56 -11.43 4.27
N ASP A 1036 11.09 -10.74 3.30
CA ASP A 1036 12.23 -11.28 2.63
C ASP A 1036 13.40 -10.99 3.61
N PHE A 1037 13.25 -11.12 4.94
CA PHE A 1037 13.96 -10.24 5.88
C PHE A 1037 14.47 -10.91 7.22
N PHE A 1038 14.26 -12.21 7.50
CA PHE A 1038 14.55 -13.02 8.73
C PHE A 1038 15.28 -14.35 8.44
N ARG A 1039 15.73 -15.20 9.36
CA ARG A 1039 16.67 -16.32 8.96
C ARG A 1039 16.04 -17.69 8.53
N PRO A 1040 15.81 -17.95 7.23
CA PRO A 1040 15.27 -19.21 6.70
C PRO A 1040 15.84 -20.49 7.27
N GLU A 1041 14.97 -21.41 7.62
CA GLU A 1041 15.29 -22.82 7.71
C GLU A 1041 16.19 -23.37 6.61
N GLU A 1042 16.11 -23.00 5.33
CA GLU A 1042 16.73 -23.60 4.10
C GLU A 1042 18.26 -23.89 4.07
N SER A 1043 18.89 -23.68 5.19
CA SER A 1043 20.07 -22.87 5.45
C SER A 1043 20.31 -22.69 6.94
N GLY A 1044 19.40 -23.28 7.72
CA GLY A 1044 18.64 -22.86 8.90
C GLY A 1044 19.37 -22.17 9.98
N GLU A 1045 18.63 -21.58 10.92
CA GLU A 1045 19.19 -21.10 12.17
C GLU A 1045 18.06 -21.26 13.36
N THR A 1046 17.97 -20.63 14.60
CA THR A 1046 16.70 -20.17 15.39
C THR A 1046 16.51 -18.67 15.96
N ASP A 1047 15.75 -17.73 15.34
CA ASP A 1047 15.47 -16.24 15.57
C ASP A 1047 14.23 -15.96 16.42
N VAL A 1048 13.65 -14.76 16.38
CA VAL A 1048 12.37 -14.36 17.04
C VAL A 1048 11.50 -13.26 16.37
N VAL A 1049 10.27 -13.62 15.96
CA VAL A 1049 9.13 -12.76 15.59
C VAL A 1049 8.48 -12.18 16.83
N GLY A 1050 7.47 -11.31 16.68
CA GLY A 1050 6.43 -11.17 17.68
C GLY A 1050 5.04 -10.89 17.10
N PHE A 1051 4.06 -10.58 17.93
CA PHE A 1051 2.67 -10.30 17.52
C PHE A 1051 2.11 -9.20 18.45
N GLN A 1052 1.11 -8.41 18.04
CA GLN A 1052 0.29 -7.59 18.94
C GLN A 1052 -1.18 -7.43 18.48
N VAL A 1053 -2.13 -7.40 19.42
CA VAL A 1053 -3.52 -6.95 19.21
C VAL A 1053 -3.80 -5.84 20.19
N VAL A 1054 -4.41 -4.74 19.75
CA VAL A 1054 -4.84 -3.65 20.63
C VAL A 1054 -6.31 -3.31 20.44
N THR A 1055 -6.87 -2.65 21.46
CA THR A 1055 -8.20 -2.07 21.39
C THR A 1055 -8.30 -0.83 22.26
N ILE A 1056 -9.22 0.05 21.89
CA ILE A 1056 -9.70 1.12 22.78
C ILE A 1056 -11.06 0.81 23.43
N GLY A 1057 -11.58 -0.42 23.28
CA GLY A 1057 -12.75 -0.93 24.01
C GLY A 1057 -14.10 -0.68 23.35
N SER A 1058 -15.12 -1.44 23.78
CA SER A 1058 -16.43 -1.51 23.10
C SER A 1058 -17.43 -0.43 23.52
N ARG A 1059 -17.11 0.33 24.59
CA ARG A 1059 -17.93 1.46 25.06
C ARG A 1059 -18.11 2.54 24.00
N ILE A 1060 -17.08 2.82 23.20
CA ILE A 1060 -17.12 3.88 22.21
C ILE A 1060 -18.06 3.55 21.04
N GLY A 1061 -18.04 2.30 20.55
CA GLY A 1061 -19.01 1.80 19.56
C GLY A 1061 -20.46 1.87 20.05
N THR A 1062 -20.67 1.68 21.36
CA THR A 1062 -21.99 1.84 21.99
C THR A 1062 -22.45 3.31 22.04
N GLU A 1063 -21.53 4.27 22.05
CA GLU A 1063 -21.86 5.71 22.05
C GLU A 1063 -22.03 6.27 20.63
N THR A 1064 -21.22 5.80 19.66
CA THR A 1064 -21.41 6.15 18.24
C THR A 1064 -22.75 5.64 17.72
N ALA A 1065 -23.17 4.42 18.06
CA ALA A 1065 -24.49 3.88 17.70
C ALA A 1065 -25.64 4.83 18.10
N LYS A 1066 -25.63 5.37 19.33
CA LYS A 1066 -26.65 6.33 19.80
C LYS A 1066 -26.63 7.65 19.02
N LEU A 1067 -25.46 8.13 18.62
CA LEU A 1067 -25.34 9.35 17.79
C LEU A 1067 -25.91 9.12 16.38
N PHE A 1068 -25.77 7.91 15.84
CA PHE A 1068 -26.38 7.50 14.58
C PHE A 1068 -27.91 7.42 14.70
N GLU A 1069 -28.44 6.73 15.72
CA GLU A 1069 -29.88 6.66 16.02
C GLU A 1069 -30.51 8.06 16.27
N ALA A 1070 -29.76 8.98 16.88
CA ALA A 1070 -30.18 10.36 17.10
C ALA A 1070 -30.12 11.24 15.83
N ASN A 1071 -29.70 10.69 14.68
CA ASN A 1071 -29.47 11.39 13.41
C ASN A 1071 -28.39 12.49 13.50
N ALA A 1072 -27.52 12.42 14.50
CA ALA A 1072 -26.40 13.35 14.72
C ALA A 1072 -25.18 12.96 13.85
N TYR A 1073 -25.40 12.78 12.54
CA TYR A 1073 -24.45 12.11 11.65
C TYR A 1073 -23.06 12.73 11.60
N ARG A 1074 -22.94 14.06 11.78
CA ARG A 1074 -21.65 14.74 11.90
C ARG A 1074 -20.89 14.25 13.13
N ASP A 1075 -21.54 14.30 14.29
CA ASP A 1075 -20.94 13.98 15.58
C ASP A 1075 -20.66 12.48 15.68
N TYR A 1076 -21.48 11.65 15.02
CA TYR A 1076 -21.22 10.22 14.79
C TYR A 1076 -19.93 10.01 13.98
N LEU A 1077 -19.79 10.63 12.80
CA LEU A 1077 -18.60 10.49 11.94
C LEU A 1077 -17.35 11.07 12.61
N GLU A 1078 -17.48 12.21 13.31
CA GLU A 1078 -16.36 12.81 14.03
C GLU A 1078 -15.93 11.92 15.23
N LEU A 1079 -16.86 11.31 15.99
CA LEU A 1079 -16.53 10.39 17.09
C LEU A 1079 -16.01 9.02 16.62
N HIS A 1080 -16.64 8.37 15.63
CA HIS A 1080 -16.18 7.10 15.07
C HIS A 1080 -14.84 7.25 14.35
N GLY A 1081 -14.65 8.36 13.63
CA GLY A 1081 -13.37 8.70 13.02
C GLY A 1081 -12.24 8.82 14.05
N LEU A 1082 -12.51 9.46 15.19
CA LEU A 1082 -11.56 9.58 16.29
C LEU A 1082 -11.30 8.23 16.97
N SER A 1083 -12.31 7.37 17.09
CA SER A 1083 -12.18 6.09 17.76
C SER A 1083 -11.26 5.14 17.00
N VAL A 1084 -11.43 5.02 15.66
CA VAL A 1084 -10.54 4.21 14.81
C VAL A 1084 -9.10 4.75 14.85
N GLN A 1085 -8.90 6.07 14.75
CA GLN A 1085 -7.54 6.64 14.80
C GLN A 1085 -6.88 6.54 16.18
N LEU A 1086 -7.66 6.49 17.27
CA LEU A 1086 -7.14 6.20 18.61
C LEU A 1086 -6.75 4.72 18.80
N ALA A 1087 -7.34 3.78 18.04
CA ALA A 1087 -6.89 2.39 18.02
C ALA A 1087 -5.53 2.28 17.33
N GLU A 1088 -5.39 2.85 16.12
CA GLU A 1088 -4.10 2.97 15.42
C GLU A 1088 -3.03 3.63 16.29
N ALA A 1089 -3.36 4.75 16.94
CA ALA A 1089 -2.47 5.47 17.85
C ALA A 1089 -1.96 4.63 19.03
N LEU A 1090 -2.85 3.87 19.68
CA LEU A 1090 -2.50 2.97 20.77
C LEU A 1090 -1.58 1.85 20.28
N ALA A 1091 -1.87 1.34 19.11
CA ALA A 1091 -1.16 0.25 18.50
C ALA A 1091 0.26 0.71 18.17
N GLU A 1092 0.41 1.89 17.57
CA GLU A 1092 1.66 2.56 17.24
C GLU A 1092 2.46 2.83 18.52
N TYR A 1093 1.86 3.48 19.53
CA TYR A 1093 2.50 3.65 20.85
C TYR A 1093 2.96 2.32 21.46
N TRP A 1094 2.18 1.25 21.34
CA TRP A 1094 2.58 -0.02 21.94
C TRP A 1094 3.78 -0.63 21.26
N HIS A 1095 3.76 -0.58 19.94
CA HIS A 1095 4.90 -0.85 19.13
C HIS A 1095 6.13 -0.03 19.59
N ALA A 1096 5.96 1.22 20.03
CA ALA A 1096 7.04 2.00 20.67
C ALA A 1096 7.59 1.48 21.99
N ARG A 1097 7.09 0.35 22.48
CA ARG A 1097 7.61 -0.34 23.66
C ARG A 1097 8.19 -1.67 23.28
N VAL A 1098 7.48 -2.36 22.40
CA VAL A 1098 7.94 -3.53 21.67
C VAL A 1098 9.34 -3.23 21.13
N ARG A 1099 9.47 -2.33 20.17
CA ARG A 1099 10.79 -1.90 19.69
C ARG A 1099 11.53 -0.87 20.56
N SER A 1100 11.25 -0.84 21.85
CA SER A 1100 12.16 -0.28 22.85
C SER A 1100 12.80 -1.36 23.75
N GLU A 1101 12.31 -2.60 23.72
CA GLU A 1101 12.83 -3.78 24.44
C GLU A 1101 14.12 -4.30 23.75
N LEU A 1102 14.16 -5.51 23.18
CA LEU A 1102 14.69 -5.94 21.86
C LEU A 1102 16.09 -5.39 21.37
N GLY A 1103 16.87 -4.74 22.25
CA GLY A 1103 18.23 -4.19 22.17
C GLY A 1103 18.60 -2.92 21.35
N TYR A 1104 17.79 -2.38 20.41
CA TYR A 1104 18.12 -1.13 19.67
C TYR A 1104 17.93 0.21 20.44
N ALA A 1105 16.81 0.92 20.22
CA ALA A 1105 16.36 2.16 20.88
C ALA A 1105 17.18 3.45 20.63
N GLY A 1106 18.45 3.33 20.29
CA GLY A 1106 19.37 4.47 20.19
C GLY A 1106 19.21 5.43 19.01
N GLU A 1107 18.33 5.19 18.03
CA GLU A 1107 18.14 6.14 16.92
C GLU A 1107 16.68 6.61 16.76
N ASP A 1108 15.87 6.50 17.84
CA ASP A 1108 14.55 7.13 18.03
C ASP A 1108 14.63 8.64 17.70
N PRO A 1109 14.16 9.08 16.52
CA PRO A 1109 14.02 10.48 16.16
C PRO A 1109 12.94 11.01 17.09
N ALA A 1110 13.28 12.06 17.81
CA ALA A 1110 12.73 12.30 19.14
C ALA A 1110 11.27 12.82 19.17
N ALA A 1111 10.51 12.67 18.08
CA ALA A 1111 9.33 13.48 17.82
C ALA A 1111 8.30 12.85 16.88
N MET A 1112 7.04 13.21 17.12
CA MET A 1112 5.92 12.32 16.85
C MET A 1112 5.55 12.17 15.38
N GLU A 1113 6.00 13.00 14.44
CA GLU A 1113 5.85 12.59 13.04
C GLU A 1113 7.01 11.79 12.48
N ASP A 1114 8.23 11.78 13.02
CA ASP A 1114 9.24 10.80 12.55
C ASP A 1114 8.92 9.43 13.12
N MET A 1115 8.42 9.49 14.35
CA MET A 1115 7.52 8.54 14.94
C MET A 1115 6.39 8.23 13.93
N PHE A 1116 5.51 9.11 13.45
CA PHE A 1116 4.62 8.78 12.31
C PHE A 1116 5.32 8.75 10.94
N ALA A 1117 6.58 8.31 10.77
CA ALA A 1117 7.12 8.34 9.41
C ALA A 1117 8.39 7.62 8.98
N LEU A 1118 8.97 6.84 9.86
CA LEU A 1118 9.48 5.54 9.51
C LEU A 1118 10.99 5.59 9.35
N LYS A 1119 11.68 5.36 10.46
CA LYS A 1119 13.11 5.46 10.78
C LYS A 1119 13.59 4.57 12.00
N TYR A 1120 12.93 3.45 12.40
CA TYR A 1120 12.88 2.69 13.71
C TYR A 1120 13.43 1.19 13.99
N ARG A 1121 13.98 0.46 13.01
CA ARG A 1121 14.38 -0.98 12.72
C ARG A 1121 13.57 -2.33 13.08
N GLY A 1122 12.48 -3.10 12.58
CA GLY A 1122 11.14 -3.30 11.69
C GLY A 1122 9.64 -2.60 11.63
N ALA A 1123 8.42 -2.99 12.17
CA ALA A 1123 7.02 -2.42 11.83
C ALA A 1123 5.79 -2.13 12.90
N ARG A 1124 4.45 -1.71 12.66
CA ARG A 1124 3.07 -1.71 13.45
C ARG A 1124 1.67 -1.30 12.84
N PHE A 1125 0.69 -2.20 12.86
CA PHE A 1125 -0.42 -2.27 11.92
C PHE A 1125 -1.84 -2.11 12.38
N SER A 1126 -2.72 -2.01 11.38
CA SER A 1126 -3.69 -3.08 11.09
C SER A 1126 -4.08 -3.44 9.67
N LEU A 1127 -4.72 -4.60 9.57
CA LEU A 1127 -4.61 -5.43 8.42
C LEU A 1127 -5.95 -5.69 7.66
N GLY A 1128 -5.90 -6.08 6.38
CA GLY A 1128 -7.09 -6.33 5.52
C GLY A 1128 -7.15 -5.49 4.25
N TYR A 1129 -6.03 -4.84 3.97
CA TYR A 1129 -5.68 -4.18 2.73
C TYR A 1129 -5.31 -5.30 1.74
N GLY A 1130 -4.65 -4.98 0.64
CA GLY A 1130 -3.97 -6.02 -0.11
C GLY A 1130 -2.99 -6.88 0.70
N ALA A 1131 -2.35 -6.51 1.82
CA ALA A 1131 -1.03 -7.10 2.05
C ALA A 1131 -1.06 -8.62 2.38
N CYS A 1132 -2.07 -9.03 3.11
CA CYS A 1132 -2.81 -10.23 2.74
C CYS A 1132 -4.22 -9.76 2.32
N PRO A 1133 -4.74 -10.04 1.11
CA PRO A 1133 -6.16 -9.80 0.87
C PRO A 1133 -7.04 -10.78 1.66
N ASP A 1134 -6.50 -11.91 2.13
CA ASP A 1134 -7.17 -12.81 3.07
C ASP A 1134 -7.21 -12.16 4.46
N LEU A 1135 -8.45 -11.89 4.85
CA LEU A 1135 -8.84 -11.55 6.21
C LEU A 1135 -9.30 -12.79 6.98
N GLU A 1136 -9.22 -13.99 6.37
CA GLU A 1136 -9.70 -15.25 6.97
C GLU A 1136 -8.85 -15.70 8.17
N ASP A 1137 -7.89 -14.87 8.56
CA ASP A 1137 -6.80 -15.33 9.39
C ASP A 1137 -6.87 -15.01 10.84
N ARG A 1138 -7.76 -14.09 11.19
CA ARG A 1138 -7.65 -13.30 12.41
C ARG A 1138 -7.62 -14.19 13.67
N ALA A 1139 -8.09 -15.43 13.50
CA ALA A 1139 -7.96 -16.59 14.36
C ALA A 1139 -6.52 -16.91 14.86
N LYS A 1140 -5.43 -16.64 14.13
CA LYS A 1140 -4.09 -17.05 14.59
C LYS A 1140 -3.40 -16.10 15.53
N ILE A 1141 -3.61 -14.79 15.39
CA ILE A 1141 -3.29 -13.89 16.50
C ILE A 1141 -4.26 -14.12 17.64
N ALA A 1142 -5.52 -14.43 17.31
CA ALA A 1142 -6.48 -14.82 18.33
C ALA A 1142 -5.96 -16.01 19.14
N GLU A 1143 -5.31 -16.99 18.52
CA GLU A 1143 -4.72 -18.11 19.26
C GLU A 1143 -3.36 -17.83 19.90
N LEU A 1144 -2.41 -17.13 19.24
CA LEU A 1144 -1.11 -16.79 19.86
C LEU A 1144 -1.28 -15.84 21.04
N LEU A 1145 -1.99 -14.74 20.80
CA LEU A 1145 -2.14 -13.67 21.76
C LEU A 1145 -3.37 -13.81 22.64
N ARG A 1146 -4.40 -14.56 22.25
CA ARG A 1146 -5.66 -14.67 23.03
C ARG A 1146 -6.17 -13.28 23.42
N PRO A 1147 -6.57 -12.44 22.45
CA PRO A 1147 -6.96 -11.06 22.66
C PRO A 1147 -8.33 -10.91 23.35
N GLU A 1148 -9.05 -12.02 23.57
CA GLU A 1148 -10.14 -12.06 24.56
C GLU A 1148 -9.62 -11.69 25.96
N ARG A 1149 -8.31 -11.96 26.23
CA ARG A 1149 -7.63 -11.47 27.43
C ARG A 1149 -7.64 -9.94 27.53
N ILE A 1150 -7.75 -9.19 26.43
CA ILE A 1150 -7.96 -7.72 26.43
C ILE A 1150 -9.41 -7.29 26.18
N GLY A 1151 -10.31 -8.21 25.81
CA GLY A 1151 -11.72 -7.93 25.52
C GLY A 1151 -12.03 -7.73 24.04
N VAL A 1152 -11.10 -8.12 23.16
CA VAL A 1152 -11.34 -8.23 21.71
C VAL A 1152 -11.73 -9.67 21.41
N HIS A 1153 -12.77 -9.86 20.63
CA HIS A 1153 -13.22 -11.16 20.15
C HIS A 1153 -13.17 -11.19 18.63
N LEU A 1154 -13.12 -12.39 18.08
CA LEU A 1154 -13.20 -12.62 16.65
C LEU A 1154 -14.64 -12.95 16.23
N SER A 1155 -15.07 -12.48 15.05
CA SER A 1155 -16.27 -12.98 14.40
C SER A 1155 -15.99 -14.26 13.60
N GLU A 1156 -17.04 -14.90 13.07
CA GLU A 1156 -16.93 -16.08 12.19
C GLU A 1156 -16.45 -15.69 10.78
N GLU A 1157 -16.63 -14.43 10.38
CA GLU A 1157 -15.98 -13.75 9.26
C GLU A 1157 -14.68 -13.04 9.69
N PHE A 1158 -14.12 -13.52 10.80
CA PHE A 1158 -12.83 -13.16 11.38
C PHE A 1158 -12.71 -11.71 11.91
N GLN A 1159 -13.69 -10.82 11.76
CA GLN A 1159 -13.54 -9.41 12.14
C GLN A 1159 -13.21 -9.22 13.63
N LEU A 1160 -12.43 -8.18 13.96
CA LEU A 1160 -12.13 -7.83 15.36
C LEU A 1160 -13.32 -7.07 15.95
N HIS A 1161 -13.86 -7.56 17.06
CA HIS A 1161 -14.93 -6.92 17.81
C HIS A 1161 -14.43 -6.53 19.22
N PRO A 1162 -14.50 -5.25 19.61
CA PRO A 1162 -15.09 -4.12 18.87
C PRO A 1162 -14.26 -3.71 17.65
N GLU A 1163 -14.92 -3.12 16.65
CA GLU A 1163 -14.30 -2.63 15.40
C GLU A 1163 -13.19 -1.59 15.65
N GLN A 1164 -13.18 -0.93 16.81
CA GLN A 1164 -12.09 -0.07 17.30
C GLN A 1164 -10.95 -0.89 17.91
N SER A 1165 -10.56 -1.95 17.23
CA SER A 1165 -9.46 -2.84 17.56
C SER A 1165 -8.65 -3.10 16.31
N THR A 1166 -7.36 -3.27 16.52
CA THR A 1166 -6.36 -3.20 15.47
C THR A 1166 -5.16 -4.03 15.97
N ASP A 1167 -4.72 -5.00 15.19
CA ASP A 1167 -3.64 -5.94 15.48
C ASP A 1167 -2.53 -5.87 14.42
N ALA A 1168 -1.41 -6.59 14.64
CA ALA A 1168 -0.14 -6.34 13.97
C ALA A 1168 0.95 -7.40 14.30
N ILE A 1169 1.70 -7.97 13.32
CA ILE A 1169 2.83 -8.93 13.58
C ILE A 1169 4.29 -8.41 13.57
N VAL A 1170 5.13 -8.71 14.55
CA VAL A 1170 6.23 -7.85 15.04
C VAL A 1170 7.67 -8.13 14.61
N ILE A 1171 8.19 -7.50 13.55
CA ILE A 1171 9.56 -7.81 13.06
C ILE A 1171 10.17 -6.75 12.07
N HIS A 1172 11.45 -6.85 11.56
CA HIS A 1172 12.65 -6.24 12.20
C HIS A 1172 14.07 -5.69 11.57
N HIS A 1173 14.67 -5.82 10.35
CA HIS A 1173 16.00 -5.14 9.93
C HIS A 1173 16.17 -3.67 9.37
N PRO A 1174 17.09 -3.21 8.44
CA PRO A 1174 17.26 -1.79 7.98
C PRO A 1174 16.69 -1.49 6.58
N GLU A 1175 15.94 -2.43 6.09
CA GLU A 1175 15.48 -2.68 4.74
C GLU A 1175 13.87 -2.44 4.27
N ALA A 1176 12.51 -2.77 4.60
CA ALA A 1176 11.22 -2.64 5.55
C ALA A 1176 10.36 -1.32 6.13
N LYS A 1177 9.16 -0.94 5.53
CA LYS A 1177 8.13 0.16 5.15
C LYS A 1177 6.80 -0.43 4.41
N TYR A 1178 5.98 0.16 3.48
CA TYR A 1178 4.93 -0.57 2.64
C TYR A 1178 4.56 -0.12 1.14
N PHE A 1179 3.51 -0.55 0.33
CA PHE A 1179 3.14 -1.87 -0.37
C PHE A 1179 1.72 -1.97 -1.21
N ASN A 1180 1.42 -2.61 -2.44
CA ASN A 1180 0.09 -3.14 -3.09
C ASN A 1180 0.07 -4.33 -4.19
N ALA A 1181 -0.76 -5.43 -4.07
CA ALA A 1181 -1.06 -6.77 -4.85
C ALA A 1181 -3.26 -7.29 -6.85
N ARG A 1182 -3.69 -6.49 -7.88
CA ARG A 1182 -4.73 -6.66 -8.88
C ARG A 1182 -4.29 -5.89 -10.13
#